data_AF-A0A969T3L3-F1
#
_entry.id   AF-A0A969T3L3-F1
#
_cell.length_a   1.000
_cell.length_b   1.000
_cell.length_c   1.000
_cell.angle_alpha   90.00
_cell.angle_beta   90.00
_cell.angle_gamma   90.00
#
_symmetry.space_group_name_H-M   'P 1'
#
loop_
_entity.id
_entity.type
_entity.pdbx_description
1 polymer ?
#
loop_
_entity_poly.entity_id
_entity_poly.type
_entity_poly.pdbx_seq_one_letter_code
_entity_poly.pdbx_strand_id
1 'polypeptide(L)'
;QPGSFVSVRIRGNGTNGDAEPLYIVDGLPMDGGGIDFLNPSDVESVEVLKDAASSSIYGARGANGVVLITTKSGERNKKFQVSYDGYYGVQNPWRKLDVLDKDEYIMILNEASINAGQDPFFDQARIDTLANTDWQDEMFYKNAPKMNHVISFTGGGENSAYSSSLSYYGQDGIVAEGNSKFERIAYRLNVTRKFGLLEIGSTLNFANIQTKGIAANDKYAGNSLIQALNMPPIVPVYNADGTFATPTAYGVGIQEITNPLAVLNYQNSETKTNKGIGSFYAEFDLGELFPVMKGLRFRTSFGGEIAYVANRGYTPEYYIDNLHQAKASTVSKKIEQYNRWNFENTLTYTKSFDVHNFTFLVGHTAFKNTYELLEGSQQDFIFNSFDFAYINNTTNKEEAIVGGKYTDHTLLSYFSRVNYDFNNKYMLSAVLRADGSSRFGSDNKFGYFPSVSVGWNITREDFMSTLDPIISYAKLRLSWGQNGNENIGDFGYTSVMGNGAVYFFGVSEEQYNGVQPNKLANPLLKWETSEQTNIGLDLGFLNNKFTLNLDYYIKTTKDWLVDAPAPALVGNVPPTVNGGTVRNSGIEAEFGYNDKFGDLKLDVSFTGTYNKNEVLEINNAEKRLQDGDGGHGQSGILYASEGTALGVFYAIETNGIFQNQTQVDAYLNVDGGKIQPDANQVI
;
A
#
# COMPACT_ATOMS: atom_id res chain seq x y z
N GLN A 1 -3.89 -11.57 3.35
CA GLN A 1 -4.43 -12.66 2.52
C GLN A 1 -3.43 -12.94 1.39
N PRO A 2 -3.51 -14.08 0.68
CA PRO A 2 -2.75 -14.26 -0.56
C PRO A 2 -2.98 -13.12 -1.54
N GLY A 3 -1.92 -12.65 -2.19
CA GLY A 3 -2.01 -11.57 -3.18
C GLY A 3 -2.27 -10.17 -2.64
N SER A 4 -2.43 -9.99 -1.32
CA SER A 4 -2.55 -8.65 -0.72
C SER A 4 -1.26 -7.85 -0.93
N PHE A 5 -1.41 -6.55 -1.20
CA PHE A 5 -0.29 -5.63 -1.35
C PHE A 5 0.46 -5.43 -0.03
N VAL A 6 1.78 -5.21 -0.11
CA VAL A 6 2.64 -4.89 1.03
C VAL A 6 2.82 -3.38 1.07
N SER A 7 2.46 -2.76 2.19
CA SER A 7 2.68 -1.32 2.36
C SER A 7 4.16 -0.99 2.46
N VAL A 8 4.64 -0.03 1.66
CA VAL A 8 6.05 0.39 1.64
C VAL A 8 6.16 1.85 2.09
N ARG A 9 7.12 2.13 2.97
CA ARG A 9 7.44 3.49 3.44
C ARG A 9 8.93 3.77 3.31
N ILE A 10 9.29 4.76 2.51
CA ILE A 10 10.68 5.19 2.35
C ILE A 10 10.93 6.39 3.26
N ARG A 11 11.85 6.23 4.23
CA ARG A 11 12.23 7.26 5.21
C ARG A 11 11.07 7.74 6.10
N GLY A 12 10.21 6.80 6.51
CA GLY A 12 9.09 7.03 7.42
C GLY A 12 7.88 7.72 6.75
N ASN A 13 6.85 8.01 7.54
CA ASN A 13 5.64 8.69 7.07
C ASN A 13 5.90 10.19 6.95
N GLY A 14 5.86 10.73 5.74
CA GLY A 14 6.00 12.16 5.47
C GLY A 14 4.68 12.93 5.47
N THR A 15 3.55 12.23 5.39
CA THR A 15 2.20 12.80 5.27
C THR A 15 1.21 11.92 6.04
N ASN A 16 0.06 12.46 6.39
CA ASN A 16 -1.10 11.73 6.92
C ASN A 16 -1.99 11.14 5.81
N GLY A 17 -1.77 11.55 4.55
CA GLY A 17 -2.41 10.95 3.38
C GLY A 17 -1.71 9.66 2.91
N ASP A 18 -1.68 9.45 1.59
CA ASP A 18 -0.98 8.30 1.01
C ASP A 18 0.54 8.54 0.97
N ALA A 19 1.27 7.67 1.67
CA ALA A 19 2.73 7.68 1.79
C ALA A 19 3.40 6.51 1.02
N GLU A 20 2.68 5.80 0.15
CA GLU A 20 3.26 4.80 -0.75
C GLU A 20 4.21 5.46 -1.78
N PRO A 21 5.31 4.79 -2.16
CA PRO A 21 6.19 5.29 -3.21
C PRO A 21 5.58 5.12 -4.60
N LEU A 22 6.08 5.88 -5.56
CA LEU A 22 5.78 5.63 -6.97
C LEU A 22 6.53 4.39 -7.44
N TYR A 23 5.81 3.44 -8.02
CA TYR A 23 6.43 2.30 -8.70
C TYR A 23 6.59 2.63 -10.18
N ILE A 24 7.74 2.31 -10.78
CA ILE A 24 7.98 2.48 -12.21
C ILE A 24 8.44 1.15 -12.78
N VAL A 25 7.68 0.58 -13.70
CA VAL A 25 8.01 -0.68 -14.37
C VAL A 25 8.38 -0.38 -15.81
N ASP A 26 9.65 -0.62 -16.18
CA ASP A 26 10.18 -0.36 -17.52
C ASP A 26 9.83 1.05 -18.07
N GLY A 27 9.89 2.05 -17.19
CA GLY A 27 9.58 3.45 -17.50
C GLY A 27 8.11 3.84 -17.40
N LEU A 28 7.20 2.92 -17.08
CA LEU A 28 5.78 3.24 -16.85
C LEU A 28 5.48 3.45 -15.38
N PRO A 29 4.91 4.60 -14.98
CA PRO A 29 4.43 4.81 -13.62
C PRO A 29 3.24 3.89 -13.34
N MET A 30 3.26 3.28 -12.16
CA MET A 30 2.24 2.42 -11.60
C MET A 30 1.71 3.03 -10.31
N ASP A 31 0.39 2.98 -10.10
CA ASP A 31 -0.31 3.52 -8.93
C ASP A 31 -0.72 2.39 -7.98
N GLY A 32 -0.86 2.70 -6.68
CA GLY A 32 -1.54 1.85 -5.70
C GLY A 32 -0.99 0.44 -5.56
N GLY A 33 0.32 0.25 -5.75
CA GLY A 33 0.92 -1.08 -5.62
C GLY A 33 0.59 -2.04 -6.78
N GLY A 34 0.15 -1.52 -7.93
CA GLY A 34 -0.29 -2.26 -9.12
C GLY A 34 0.77 -3.09 -9.86
N ILE A 35 1.71 -3.70 -9.13
CA ILE A 35 2.77 -4.59 -9.63
C ILE A 35 2.40 -6.08 -9.47
N ASP A 36 1.17 -6.38 -9.09
CA ASP A 36 0.58 -7.72 -8.96
C ASP A 36 0.59 -8.54 -10.26
N PHE A 37 0.79 -7.92 -11.42
CA PHE A 37 0.96 -8.61 -12.70
C PHE A 37 2.38 -9.18 -12.90
N LEU A 38 3.40 -8.64 -12.20
CA LEU A 38 4.80 -8.99 -12.44
C LEU A 38 5.18 -10.31 -11.77
N ASN A 39 5.83 -11.20 -12.54
CA ASN A 39 6.51 -12.33 -11.95
C ASN A 39 7.89 -11.91 -11.41
N PRO A 40 8.22 -12.18 -10.13
CA PRO A 40 9.55 -11.90 -9.60
C PRO A 40 10.70 -12.51 -10.41
N SER A 41 10.50 -13.68 -11.03
CA SER A 41 11.51 -14.32 -11.87
C SER A 41 11.82 -13.54 -13.16
N ASP A 42 10.98 -12.58 -13.55
CA ASP A 42 11.18 -11.70 -14.70
C ASP A 42 11.82 -10.35 -14.32
N VAL A 43 12.03 -10.08 -13.03
CA VAL A 43 12.69 -8.86 -12.56
C VAL A 43 14.21 -9.03 -12.71
N GLU A 44 14.85 -8.03 -13.32
CA GLU A 44 16.31 -7.93 -13.43
C GLU A 44 16.88 -7.14 -12.26
N SER A 45 16.29 -5.99 -11.96
CA SER A 45 16.71 -5.13 -10.86
C SER A 45 15.55 -4.38 -10.23
N VAL A 46 15.72 -4.07 -8.95
CA VAL A 46 14.87 -3.15 -8.19
C VAL A 46 15.76 -2.06 -7.63
N GLU A 47 15.53 -0.82 -8.06
CA GLU A 47 16.25 0.36 -7.56
C GLU A 47 15.31 1.22 -6.74
N VAL A 48 15.76 1.66 -5.56
CA VAL A 48 14.96 2.49 -4.65
C VAL A 48 15.58 3.87 -4.55
N LEU A 49 14.91 4.87 -5.11
CA LEU A 49 15.32 6.28 -5.07
C LEU A 49 14.78 6.92 -3.79
N LYS A 50 15.66 7.02 -2.78
CA LYS A 50 15.32 7.50 -1.43
C LYS A 50 15.50 9.01 -1.24
N ASP A 51 16.31 9.66 -2.07
CA ASP A 51 16.58 11.09 -1.97
C ASP A 51 15.78 11.91 -2.99
N ALA A 52 15.48 13.16 -2.63
CA ALA A 52 14.73 14.06 -3.50
C ALA A 52 15.48 14.33 -4.80
N ALA A 53 16.81 14.44 -4.79
CA ALA A 53 17.57 14.76 -6.00
C ALA A 53 17.56 13.64 -7.05
N SER A 54 17.58 12.36 -6.66
CA SER A 54 17.44 11.25 -7.62
C SER A 54 16.00 11.07 -8.09
N SER A 55 15.02 11.25 -7.20
CA SER A 55 13.60 11.07 -7.49
C SER A 55 12.90 12.28 -8.15
N SER A 56 13.47 13.48 -8.08
CA SER A 56 12.86 14.72 -8.57
C SER A 56 12.54 14.71 -10.07
N ILE A 57 13.22 13.87 -10.85
CA ILE A 57 12.92 13.70 -12.27
C ILE A 57 11.54 13.09 -12.51
N TYR A 58 11.03 12.32 -11.54
CA TYR A 58 9.68 11.75 -11.53
C TYR A 58 8.66 12.70 -10.86
N GLY A 59 9.13 13.83 -10.33
CA GLY A 59 8.34 14.99 -9.95
C GLY A 59 7.39 14.80 -8.77
N ALA A 60 6.20 15.37 -8.94
CA ALA A 60 4.97 15.27 -8.16
C ALA A 60 4.63 13.91 -7.50
N ARG A 61 5.16 12.82 -8.04
CA ARG A 61 4.90 11.46 -7.57
C ARG A 61 6.11 10.83 -6.88
N GLY A 62 7.25 11.53 -6.86
CA GLY A 62 8.48 11.08 -6.22
C GLY A 62 8.67 11.55 -4.78
N ALA A 63 7.76 12.34 -4.19
CA ALA A 63 7.91 12.84 -2.82
C ALA A 63 7.99 11.74 -1.76
N ASN A 64 7.35 10.59 -2.00
CA ASN A 64 7.40 9.41 -1.14
C ASN A 64 8.52 8.43 -1.53
N GLY A 65 9.40 8.84 -2.44
CA GLY A 65 10.42 7.99 -3.06
C GLY A 65 9.86 7.24 -4.28
N VAL A 66 10.77 6.61 -5.03
CA VAL A 66 10.46 5.89 -6.27
C VAL A 66 11.08 4.51 -6.24
N VAL A 67 10.32 3.48 -6.59
CA VAL A 67 10.80 2.11 -6.77
C VAL A 67 10.80 1.80 -8.25
N LEU A 68 11.99 1.74 -8.85
CA LEU A 68 12.16 1.35 -10.26
C LEU A 68 12.37 -0.14 -10.36
N ILE A 69 11.54 -0.77 -11.19
CA ILE A 69 11.61 -2.19 -11.51
C ILE A 69 11.99 -2.28 -12.98
N THR A 70 13.19 -2.82 -13.22
CA THR A 70 13.64 -3.16 -14.57
C THR A 70 13.43 -4.65 -14.77
N THR A 71 12.76 -5.01 -15.86
CA THR A 71 12.50 -6.42 -16.18
C THR A 71 13.54 -6.96 -17.16
N LYS A 72 13.77 -8.28 -17.12
CA LYS A 72 14.80 -8.97 -17.93
C LYS A 72 14.64 -8.70 -19.43
N SER A 73 15.66 -8.14 -20.06
CA SER A 73 15.72 -7.98 -21.51
C SER A 73 16.48 -9.12 -22.18
N GLY A 74 16.38 -9.23 -23.50
CA GLY A 74 17.32 -10.05 -24.26
C GLY A 74 18.71 -9.42 -24.31
N GLU A 75 19.68 -10.15 -24.83
CA GLU A 75 21.02 -9.65 -25.12
C GLU A 75 21.32 -9.81 -26.61
N ARG A 76 21.96 -8.80 -27.21
CA ARG A 76 22.43 -8.89 -28.61
C ARG A 76 23.52 -9.94 -28.73
N ASN A 77 23.57 -10.62 -29.87
CA ASN A 77 24.52 -11.70 -30.15
C ASN A 77 24.46 -12.87 -29.15
N LYS A 78 23.35 -13.03 -28.41
CA LYS A 78 23.14 -14.14 -27.50
C LYS A 78 22.32 -15.23 -28.18
N LYS A 79 22.83 -16.46 -28.13
CA LYS A 79 22.10 -17.64 -28.62
C LYS A 79 20.75 -17.74 -27.89
N PHE A 80 19.75 -18.23 -28.62
CA PHE A 80 18.45 -18.54 -28.04
C PHE A 80 18.60 -19.48 -26.85
N GLN A 81 18.08 -19.07 -25.70
CA GLN A 81 18.10 -19.82 -24.45
C GLN A 81 16.67 -19.98 -23.94
N VAL A 82 16.37 -21.21 -23.51
CA VAL A 82 15.12 -21.56 -22.81
C VAL A 82 15.48 -21.88 -21.37
N SER A 83 14.76 -21.28 -20.43
CA SER A 83 14.88 -21.58 -19.00
C SER A 83 13.53 -21.95 -18.42
N TYR A 84 13.51 -22.93 -17.53
CA TYR A 84 12.35 -23.27 -16.72
C TYR A 84 12.74 -23.12 -15.25
N ASP A 85 11.95 -22.37 -14.50
CA ASP A 85 12.06 -22.18 -13.06
C ASP A 85 10.73 -22.56 -12.42
N GLY A 86 10.75 -23.37 -11.37
CA GLY A 86 9.53 -23.73 -10.68
C GLY A 86 9.74 -24.35 -9.31
N TYR A 87 8.77 -24.13 -8.44
CA TYR A 87 8.76 -24.68 -7.09
C TYR A 87 7.33 -25.04 -6.65
N TYR A 88 7.28 -25.92 -5.66
CA TYR A 88 6.08 -26.24 -4.89
C TYR A 88 6.44 -26.19 -3.40
N GLY A 89 5.55 -25.64 -2.59
CA GLY A 89 5.71 -25.56 -1.14
C GLY A 89 4.37 -25.52 -0.44
N VAL A 90 4.42 -25.56 0.88
CA VAL A 90 3.24 -25.48 1.76
C VAL A 90 3.43 -24.36 2.77
N GLN A 91 2.32 -23.75 3.19
CA GLN A 91 2.28 -22.66 4.17
C GLN A 91 1.52 -23.12 5.41
N ASN A 92 2.02 -22.71 6.57
CA ASN A 92 1.40 -22.98 7.87
C ASN A 92 1.35 -21.68 8.69
N PRO A 93 0.34 -21.49 9.55
CA PRO A 93 0.37 -20.43 10.53
C PRO A 93 1.57 -20.61 11.46
N TRP A 94 2.35 -19.55 11.65
CA TRP A 94 3.60 -19.58 12.44
C TRP A 94 3.34 -19.38 13.95
N ARG A 95 2.25 -18.71 14.31
CA ARG A 95 1.80 -18.44 15.68
C ARG A 95 0.28 -18.40 15.77
N LYS A 96 -0.23 -18.79 16.93
CA LYS A 96 -1.59 -18.50 17.41
C LYS A 96 -1.50 -17.54 18.58
N LEU A 97 -2.61 -16.87 18.91
CA LEU A 97 -2.73 -16.19 20.19
C LEU A 97 -3.13 -17.20 21.26
N ASP A 98 -2.58 -17.04 22.46
CA ASP A 98 -3.02 -17.81 23.62
C ASP A 98 -4.41 -17.30 24.01
N VAL A 99 -5.39 -18.19 23.94
CA VAL A 99 -6.79 -17.93 24.29
C VAL A 99 -7.23 -18.96 25.31
N LEU A 100 -8.28 -18.62 26.07
CA LEU A 100 -8.82 -19.51 27.09
C LEU A 100 -9.37 -20.78 26.44
N ASP A 101 -9.08 -21.93 27.04
CA ASP A 101 -9.80 -23.15 26.73
C ASP A 101 -11.18 -23.20 27.42
N LYS A 102 -11.94 -24.28 27.18
CA LYS A 102 -13.25 -24.50 27.81
C LYS A 102 -13.22 -24.29 29.33
N ASP A 103 -12.27 -24.90 30.01
CA ASP A 103 -12.26 -24.98 31.48
C ASP A 103 -11.86 -23.63 32.07
N GLU A 104 -10.86 -22.96 31.49
CA GLU A 104 -10.44 -21.61 31.86
C GLU A 104 -11.55 -20.58 31.60
N TYR A 105 -12.24 -20.68 30.47
CA TYR A 105 -13.36 -19.79 30.13
C TYR A 105 -14.52 -19.92 31.12
N ILE A 106 -14.89 -21.16 31.47
CA ILE A 106 -15.91 -21.45 32.47
C ILE A 106 -15.48 -20.94 33.85
N MET A 107 -14.22 -21.17 34.23
CA MET A 107 -13.65 -20.71 35.50
C MET A 107 -13.82 -19.19 35.65
N ILE A 108 -13.39 -18.42 34.65
CA ILE A 108 -13.44 -16.96 34.70
C ILE A 108 -14.88 -16.43 34.76
N LEU A 109 -15.82 -17.01 34.00
CA LEU A 109 -17.23 -16.58 34.04
C LEU A 109 -17.93 -16.93 35.36
N ASN A 110 -17.61 -18.09 35.94
CA ASN A 110 -18.10 -18.48 37.26
C ASN A 110 -17.53 -17.57 38.35
N GLU A 111 -16.22 -17.32 38.33
CA GLU A 111 -15.54 -16.43 39.27
C GLU A 111 -16.08 -15.00 39.17
N ALA A 112 -16.28 -14.47 37.96
CA ALA A 112 -16.90 -13.17 37.74
C ALA A 112 -18.32 -13.09 38.34
N SER A 113 -19.13 -14.15 38.20
CA SER A 113 -20.49 -14.20 38.76
C SER A 113 -20.48 -14.25 40.28
N ILE A 114 -19.58 -15.05 40.87
CA ILE A 114 -19.39 -15.13 42.32
C ILE A 114 -18.91 -13.79 42.87
N ASN A 115 -17.95 -13.13 42.20
CA ASN A 115 -17.46 -11.81 42.57
C ASN A 115 -18.55 -10.73 42.48
N ALA A 116 -19.54 -10.91 41.60
CA ALA A 116 -20.74 -10.07 41.52
C ALA A 116 -21.84 -10.45 42.56
N GLY A 117 -21.57 -11.40 43.46
CA GLY A 117 -22.50 -11.87 44.48
C GLY A 117 -23.64 -12.73 43.93
N GLN A 118 -23.46 -13.32 42.73
CA GLN A 118 -24.40 -14.23 42.09
C GLN A 118 -23.96 -15.69 42.26
N ASP A 119 -24.87 -16.63 41.97
CA ASP A 119 -24.52 -18.04 41.81
C ASP A 119 -23.57 -18.22 40.60
N PRO A 120 -22.77 -19.32 40.56
CA PRO A 120 -21.94 -19.63 39.40
C PRO A 120 -22.75 -19.65 38.10
N PHE A 121 -22.22 -19.03 37.03
CA PHE A 121 -22.88 -18.94 35.73
C PHE A 121 -23.16 -20.31 35.07
N PHE A 122 -22.26 -21.27 35.30
CA PHE A 122 -22.35 -22.64 34.84
C PHE A 122 -22.33 -23.61 36.03
N ASP A 123 -23.33 -24.48 36.10
CA ASP A 123 -23.34 -25.64 36.99
C ASP A 123 -22.67 -26.85 36.35
N GLN A 124 -22.34 -27.88 37.15
CA GLN A 124 -21.63 -29.06 36.67
C GLN A 124 -22.39 -29.79 35.55
N ALA A 125 -23.72 -29.88 35.68
CA ALA A 125 -24.56 -30.56 34.70
C ALA A 125 -24.47 -29.90 33.31
N ARG A 126 -24.42 -28.57 33.25
CA ARG A 126 -24.21 -27.82 32.00
C ARG A 126 -22.79 -27.98 31.49
N ILE A 127 -21.78 -27.87 32.35
CA ILE A 127 -20.36 -28.00 31.98
C ILE A 127 -20.09 -29.31 31.23
N ASP A 128 -20.67 -30.42 31.68
CA ASP A 128 -20.48 -31.75 31.09
C ASP A 128 -21.00 -31.87 29.65
N THR A 129 -21.87 -30.94 29.20
CA THR A 129 -22.47 -30.93 27.86
C THR A 129 -21.79 -29.98 26.87
N LEU A 130 -20.87 -29.12 27.33
CA LEU A 130 -20.24 -28.07 26.52
C LEU A 130 -19.04 -28.59 25.70
N ALA A 131 -18.79 -27.96 24.55
CA ALA A 131 -17.65 -28.27 23.69
C ALA A 131 -16.33 -27.68 24.23
N ASN A 132 -15.21 -28.04 23.61
CA ASN A 132 -13.91 -27.40 23.80
C ASN A 132 -13.29 -27.16 22.41
N THR A 133 -13.78 -26.13 21.74
CA THR A 133 -13.43 -25.80 20.35
C THR A 133 -12.33 -24.76 20.31
N ASP A 134 -11.19 -25.11 19.70
CA ASP A 134 -10.16 -24.14 19.32
C ASP A 134 -10.55 -23.50 17.98
N TRP A 135 -11.25 -22.37 18.05
CA TRP A 135 -11.71 -21.62 16.89
C TRP A 135 -10.60 -21.10 15.98
N GLN A 136 -9.38 -20.89 16.51
CA GLN A 136 -8.25 -20.54 15.67
C GLN A 136 -7.83 -21.74 14.81
N ASP A 137 -7.77 -22.95 15.39
CA ASP A 137 -7.47 -24.17 14.63
C ASP A 137 -8.54 -24.49 13.58
N GLU A 138 -9.83 -24.32 13.92
CA GLU A 138 -10.94 -24.52 12.98
C GLU A 138 -10.88 -23.56 11.78
N MET A 139 -10.30 -22.37 11.98
CA MET A 139 -10.12 -21.37 10.92
C MET A 139 -8.83 -21.55 10.14
N PHE A 140 -7.79 -22.20 10.67
CA PHE A 140 -6.51 -22.30 9.99
C PHE A 140 -6.44 -23.49 9.01
N TYR A 141 -6.03 -23.19 7.79
CA TYR A 141 -5.72 -24.21 6.79
C TYR A 141 -4.23 -24.60 6.88
N LYS A 142 -3.96 -25.78 7.45
CA LYS A 142 -2.61 -26.33 7.58
C LYS A 142 -2.14 -26.90 6.24
N ASN A 143 -0.87 -26.70 5.94
CA ASN A 143 -0.20 -27.12 4.71
C ASN A 143 -0.80 -26.53 3.42
N ALA A 144 -1.28 -25.28 3.49
CA ALA A 144 -1.86 -24.59 2.34
C ALA A 144 -0.86 -24.53 1.16
N PRO A 145 -1.19 -25.06 -0.02
CA PRO A 145 -0.26 -25.19 -1.13
C PRO A 145 0.11 -23.83 -1.73
N LYS A 146 1.36 -23.73 -2.20
CA LYS A 146 1.87 -22.62 -3.00
C LYS A 146 2.81 -23.13 -4.08
N MET A 147 2.65 -22.64 -5.30
CA MET A 147 3.47 -23.05 -6.44
C MET A 147 3.74 -21.90 -7.40
N ASN A 148 4.85 -22.01 -8.14
CA ASN A 148 5.23 -21.10 -9.20
C ASN A 148 5.87 -21.90 -10.33
N HIS A 149 5.52 -21.58 -11.57
CA HIS A 149 6.10 -22.15 -12.77
C HIS A 149 6.35 -21.03 -13.78
N VAL A 150 7.57 -20.93 -14.29
CA VAL A 150 7.98 -19.91 -15.25
C VAL A 150 8.76 -20.57 -16.37
N ILE A 151 8.36 -20.34 -17.61
CA ILE A 151 9.13 -20.69 -18.80
C ILE A 151 9.54 -19.38 -19.46
N SER A 152 10.83 -19.17 -19.65
CA SER A 152 11.38 -17.96 -20.27
C SER A 152 12.23 -18.29 -21.48
N PHE A 153 12.15 -17.41 -22.48
CA PHE A 153 12.83 -17.47 -23.76
C PHE A 153 13.62 -16.18 -23.93
N THR A 154 14.94 -16.27 -24.05
CA THR A 154 15.80 -15.09 -24.23
C THR A 154 16.77 -15.29 -25.39
N GLY A 155 17.17 -14.19 -26.03
CA GLY A 155 18.17 -14.24 -27.09
C GLY A 155 18.24 -12.92 -27.85
N GLY A 156 19.08 -12.89 -28.88
CA GLY A 156 19.19 -11.74 -29.74
C GLY A 156 20.17 -11.94 -30.90
N GLY A 157 19.87 -11.32 -32.03
CA GLY A 157 20.80 -11.19 -33.15
C GLY A 157 21.74 -9.99 -32.96
N GLU A 158 22.38 -9.57 -34.04
CA GLU A 158 23.26 -8.40 -34.04
C GLU A 158 22.49 -7.10 -33.73
N ASN A 159 21.31 -6.96 -34.32
CA ASN A 159 20.50 -5.73 -34.25
C ASN A 159 19.22 -5.88 -33.42
N SER A 160 18.97 -7.03 -32.82
CA SER A 160 17.75 -7.29 -32.04
C SER A 160 18.05 -8.06 -30.76
N ALA A 161 17.28 -7.78 -29.72
CA ALA A 161 17.28 -8.49 -28.46
C ALA A 161 15.83 -8.74 -28.04
N TYR A 162 15.54 -9.92 -27.52
CA TYR A 162 14.21 -10.28 -27.05
C TYR A 162 14.25 -11.14 -25.80
N SER A 163 13.22 -10.97 -24.97
CA SER A 163 12.93 -11.77 -23.79
C SER A 163 11.42 -12.00 -23.72
N SER A 164 10.98 -13.23 -23.52
CA SER A 164 9.57 -13.55 -23.35
C SER A 164 9.41 -14.59 -22.25
N SER A 165 8.35 -14.48 -21.45
CA SER A 165 8.06 -15.44 -20.39
C SER A 165 6.57 -15.74 -20.32
N LEU A 166 6.25 -16.96 -19.92
CA LEU A 166 4.92 -17.38 -19.48
C LEU A 166 5.05 -17.92 -18.07
N SER A 167 4.18 -17.46 -17.17
CA SER A 167 4.19 -17.90 -15.79
C SER A 167 2.81 -18.23 -15.24
N TYR A 168 2.80 -19.18 -14.33
CA TYR A 168 1.68 -19.52 -13.46
C TYR A 168 2.13 -19.43 -12.01
N TYR A 169 1.34 -18.76 -11.19
CA TYR A 169 1.52 -18.69 -9.74
C TYR A 169 0.20 -19.02 -9.07
N GLY A 170 0.23 -19.91 -8.07
CA GLY A 170 -0.93 -20.28 -7.27
C GLY A 170 -0.58 -20.28 -5.79
N GLN A 171 -1.43 -19.68 -4.96
CA GLN A 171 -1.26 -19.64 -3.52
C GLN A 171 -2.62 -19.71 -2.82
N ASP A 172 -2.82 -20.75 -2.02
CA ASP A 172 -3.95 -20.84 -1.10
C ASP A 172 -3.68 -20.06 0.18
N GLY A 173 -4.74 -19.54 0.79
CA GLY A 173 -4.68 -18.85 2.06
C GLY A 173 -4.59 -19.83 3.23
N ILE A 174 -3.79 -19.48 4.23
CA ILE A 174 -3.68 -20.23 5.49
C ILE A 174 -4.90 -20.04 6.42
N VAL A 175 -5.87 -19.19 6.05
CA VAL A 175 -7.09 -18.93 6.81
C VAL A 175 -8.28 -19.28 5.93
N ALA A 176 -9.23 -20.02 6.51
CA ALA A 176 -10.46 -20.49 5.91
C ALA A 176 -10.21 -21.29 4.61
N GLU A 177 -10.01 -22.60 4.76
CA GLU A 177 -9.76 -23.51 3.63
C GLU A 177 -10.77 -23.29 2.49
N GLY A 178 -10.29 -23.19 1.26
CA GLY A 178 -11.12 -22.94 0.06
C GLY A 178 -11.77 -21.55 -0.03
N ASN A 179 -11.58 -20.68 0.96
CA ASN A 179 -12.19 -19.35 1.02
C ASN A 179 -11.20 -18.20 0.84
N SER A 180 -9.90 -18.50 0.74
CA SER A 180 -8.90 -17.53 0.36
C SER A 180 -7.90 -18.14 -0.62
N LYS A 181 -7.71 -17.51 -1.79
CA LYS A 181 -6.74 -17.95 -2.79
C LYS A 181 -6.32 -16.80 -3.71
N PHE A 182 -5.14 -16.95 -4.29
CA PHE A 182 -4.61 -16.09 -5.35
C PHE A 182 -3.99 -16.94 -6.45
N GLU A 183 -4.48 -16.77 -7.67
CA GLU A 183 -3.96 -17.43 -8.87
C GLU A 183 -3.63 -16.36 -9.92
N ARG A 184 -2.50 -16.52 -10.62
CA ARG A 184 -2.08 -15.62 -11.68
C ARG A 184 -1.45 -16.38 -12.83
N ILE A 185 -1.95 -16.13 -14.03
CA ILE A 185 -1.27 -16.47 -15.29
C ILE A 185 -0.78 -15.16 -15.90
N ALA A 186 0.52 -15.07 -16.17
CA ALA A 186 1.11 -13.87 -16.75
C ALA A 186 2.00 -14.21 -17.95
N TYR A 187 1.87 -13.41 -19.01
CA TYR A 187 2.71 -13.45 -20.20
C TYR A 187 3.45 -12.12 -20.34
N ARG A 188 4.75 -12.19 -20.63
CA ARG A 188 5.58 -11.01 -20.90
C ARG A 188 6.34 -11.17 -22.21
N LEU A 189 6.52 -10.04 -22.89
CA LEU A 189 7.36 -9.90 -24.07
C LEU A 189 8.12 -8.57 -23.98
N ASN A 190 9.43 -8.61 -24.13
CA ASN A 190 10.29 -7.45 -24.31
C ASN A 190 11.09 -7.64 -25.58
N VAL A 191 11.07 -6.65 -26.46
CA VAL A 191 11.78 -6.67 -27.73
C VAL A 191 12.43 -5.31 -27.95
N THR A 192 13.70 -5.30 -28.28
CA THR A 192 14.41 -4.11 -28.74
C THR A 192 15.08 -4.39 -30.07
N ARG A 193 15.03 -3.43 -31.00
CA ARG A 193 15.63 -3.55 -32.32
C ARG A 193 16.20 -2.23 -32.80
N LYS A 194 17.44 -2.27 -33.29
CA LYS A 194 18.13 -1.14 -33.92
C LYS A 194 18.03 -1.22 -35.44
N PHE A 195 17.73 -0.09 -36.06
CA PHE A 195 17.58 0.14 -37.50
C PHE A 195 18.41 1.38 -37.89
N GLY A 196 19.73 1.21 -38.07
CA GLY A 196 20.62 2.35 -38.28
C GLY A 196 20.54 3.33 -37.09
N LEU A 197 20.17 4.58 -37.36
CA LEU A 197 20.04 5.64 -36.36
C LEU A 197 18.81 5.52 -35.42
N LEU A 198 17.86 4.63 -35.74
CA LEU A 198 16.62 4.45 -34.99
C LEU A 198 16.68 3.17 -34.15
N GLU A 199 16.46 3.27 -32.85
CA GLU A 199 16.21 2.13 -31.97
C GLU A 199 14.74 2.13 -31.52
N ILE A 200 14.06 1.00 -31.69
CA ILE A 200 12.69 0.79 -31.23
C ILE A 200 12.72 -0.27 -30.14
N GLY A 201 12.05 0.00 -29.03
CA GLY A 201 11.80 -1.00 -28.01
C GLY A 201 10.34 -1.06 -27.60
N SER A 202 9.92 -2.25 -27.17
CA SER A 202 8.59 -2.50 -26.66
C SER A 202 8.63 -3.52 -25.52
N THR A 203 7.85 -3.26 -24.48
CA THR A 203 7.52 -4.23 -23.45
C THR A 203 6.01 -4.40 -23.41
N LEU A 204 5.53 -5.65 -23.40
CA LEU A 204 4.13 -6.03 -23.25
C LEU A 204 4.02 -7.02 -22.09
N ASN A 205 3.03 -6.81 -21.23
CA ASN A 205 2.65 -7.71 -20.16
C ASN A 205 1.14 -7.94 -20.21
N PHE A 206 0.73 -9.18 -20.04
CA PHE A 206 -0.66 -9.57 -19.87
C PHE A 206 -0.78 -10.44 -18.63
N ALA A 207 -1.76 -10.17 -17.78
CA ALA A 207 -2.02 -10.98 -16.61
C ALA A 207 -3.51 -11.26 -16.45
N ASN A 208 -3.86 -12.52 -16.19
CA ASN A 208 -5.14 -12.93 -15.64
C ASN A 208 -4.92 -13.32 -14.19
N ILE A 209 -5.61 -12.63 -13.28
CA ILE A 209 -5.51 -12.82 -11.84
C ILE A 209 -6.89 -13.22 -11.33
N GLN A 210 -6.96 -14.27 -10.54
CA GLN A 210 -8.18 -14.70 -9.86
C GLN A 210 -7.94 -14.69 -8.36
N THR A 211 -8.84 -14.07 -7.62
CA THR A 211 -8.72 -13.92 -6.16
C THR A 211 -10.02 -14.25 -5.47
N LYS A 212 -9.88 -14.95 -4.34
CA LYS A 212 -10.92 -15.13 -3.33
C LYS A 212 -10.32 -14.67 -2.01
N GLY A 213 -11.07 -13.86 -1.26
CA GLY A 213 -10.61 -13.27 -0.01
C GLY A 213 -11.65 -13.39 1.08
N ILE A 214 -11.20 -13.26 2.32
CA ILE A 214 -12.04 -13.11 3.51
C ILE A 214 -12.10 -11.62 3.89
N ALA A 215 -12.80 -11.20 4.94
CA ALA A 215 -12.59 -9.84 5.43
C ALA A 215 -11.26 -9.74 6.19
N ALA A 216 -10.52 -8.66 5.98
CA ALA A 216 -9.32 -8.33 6.73
C ALA A 216 -9.52 -6.95 7.39
N ASN A 217 -9.04 -6.80 8.64
CA ASN A 217 -9.16 -5.57 9.43
C ASN A 217 -10.61 -5.08 9.62
N ASP A 218 -11.58 -5.98 9.53
CA ASP A 218 -12.98 -5.69 9.80
C ASP A 218 -13.37 -6.33 11.13
N LYS A 219 -13.64 -5.47 12.12
CA LYS A 219 -14.02 -5.84 13.49
C LYS A 219 -15.47 -6.33 13.59
N TYR A 220 -16.29 -6.07 12.58
CA TYR A 220 -17.71 -6.44 12.54
C TYR A 220 -18.00 -7.51 11.48
N ALA A 221 -17.12 -7.70 10.49
CA ALA A 221 -17.29 -8.79 9.55
C ALA A 221 -17.20 -10.14 10.26
N GLY A 222 -18.31 -10.86 10.21
CA GLY A 222 -18.45 -12.19 10.78
C GLY A 222 -17.48 -13.25 10.23
N ASN A 223 -16.79 -12.99 9.11
CA ASN A 223 -15.86 -13.93 8.46
C ASN A 223 -14.36 -13.63 8.74
N SER A 224 -14.04 -12.80 9.72
CA SER A 224 -12.66 -12.41 10.05
C SER A 224 -12.00 -13.29 11.11
N LEU A 225 -10.67 -13.27 11.22
CA LEU A 225 -9.93 -13.99 12.27
C LEU A 225 -10.24 -13.43 13.68
N ILE A 226 -10.68 -12.18 13.79
CA ILE A 226 -11.10 -11.56 15.07
C ILE A 226 -12.30 -12.31 15.65
N GLN A 227 -13.21 -12.81 14.81
CA GLN A 227 -14.35 -13.60 15.26
C GLN A 227 -13.89 -14.91 15.90
N ALA A 228 -12.88 -15.57 15.32
CA ALA A 228 -12.29 -16.78 15.90
C ALA A 228 -11.69 -16.55 17.30
N LEU A 229 -11.13 -15.37 17.56
CA LEU A 229 -10.57 -15.01 18.87
C LEU A 229 -11.63 -14.69 19.91
N ASN A 230 -12.78 -14.19 19.48
CA ASN A 230 -13.89 -13.80 20.36
C ASN A 230 -14.91 -14.93 20.56
N MET A 231 -14.89 -15.96 19.71
CA MET A 231 -15.80 -17.10 19.83
C MET A 231 -15.51 -17.92 21.10
N PRO A 232 -16.52 -18.17 21.95
CA PRO A 232 -16.33 -18.95 23.16
C PRO A 232 -15.94 -20.40 22.84
N PRO A 233 -14.95 -20.99 23.55
CA PRO A 233 -14.52 -22.36 23.32
C PRO A 233 -15.59 -23.39 23.68
N ILE A 234 -16.60 -23.00 24.46
CA ILE A 234 -17.73 -23.84 24.87
C ILE A 234 -18.75 -24.12 23.74
N VAL A 235 -18.66 -23.38 22.63
CA VAL A 235 -19.56 -23.49 21.49
C VAL A 235 -18.94 -24.43 20.46
N PRO A 236 -19.61 -25.50 20.02
CA PRO A 236 -19.11 -26.37 18.97
C PRO A 236 -19.17 -25.67 17.60
N VAL A 237 -18.49 -26.22 16.59
CA VAL A 237 -18.61 -25.69 15.22
C VAL A 237 -20.03 -25.90 14.66
N TYR A 238 -20.59 -27.08 14.90
CA TYR A 238 -21.93 -27.48 14.45
C TYR A 238 -22.76 -28.01 15.63
N ASN A 239 -24.05 -27.74 15.57
CA ASN A 239 -25.04 -28.41 16.41
C ASN A 239 -25.21 -29.89 15.98
N ALA A 240 -25.88 -30.69 16.81
CA ALA A 240 -26.10 -32.11 16.53
C ALA A 240 -26.93 -32.37 15.25
N ASP A 241 -27.72 -31.40 14.80
CA ASP A 241 -28.51 -31.46 13.56
C ASP A 241 -27.72 -31.03 12.31
N GLY A 242 -26.45 -30.63 12.47
CA GLY A 242 -25.56 -30.18 11.40
C GLY A 242 -25.66 -28.69 11.07
N THR A 243 -26.52 -27.92 11.76
CA THR A 243 -26.55 -26.46 11.64
C THR A 243 -25.37 -25.81 12.35
N PHE A 244 -24.97 -24.60 11.96
CA PHE A 244 -23.90 -23.88 12.66
C PHE A 244 -24.35 -23.45 14.06
N ALA A 245 -23.52 -23.70 15.06
CA ALA A 245 -23.81 -23.27 16.43
C ALA A 245 -23.50 -21.79 16.63
N THR A 246 -24.22 -21.13 17.55
CA THR A 246 -24.05 -19.71 17.86
C THR A 246 -23.83 -19.48 19.35
N PRO A 247 -23.03 -18.48 19.76
CA PRO A 247 -22.81 -18.17 21.17
C PRO A 247 -24.10 -17.90 21.97
N THR A 248 -25.10 -17.30 21.32
CA THR A 248 -26.40 -16.99 21.94
C THR A 248 -27.14 -18.25 22.36
N ALA A 249 -27.07 -19.34 21.59
CA ALA A 249 -27.67 -20.63 21.95
C ALA A 249 -27.05 -21.23 23.23
N TYR A 250 -25.82 -20.81 23.57
CA TYR A 250 -25.08 -21.23 24.75
C TYR A 250 -25.11 -20.18 25.86
N GLY A 251 -25.95 -19.15 25.75
CA GLY A 251 -26.15 -18.13 26.78
C GLY A 251 -24.96 -17.21 27.04
N VAL A 252 -23.97 -17.17 26.14
CA VAL A 252 -22.74 -16.38 26.27
C VAL A 252 -22.52 -15.39 25.11
N GLY A 253 -23.50 -15.27 24.21
CA GLY A 253 -23.40 -14.44 23.03
C GLY A 253 -23.63 -12.95 23.30
N ILE A 254 -22.68 -12.12 22.86
CA ILE A 254 -22.94 -10.72 22.51
C ILE A 254 -23.35 -10.66 21.03
N GLN A 255 -24.12 -9.63 20.67
CA GLN A 255 -24.83 -9.57 19.39
C GLN A 255 -23.88 -9.66 18.18
N GLU A 256 -22.66 -9.14 18.32
CA GLU A 256 -21.66 -8.95 17.27
C GLU A 256 -20.73 -10.15 17.04
N ILE A 257 -20.77 -11.19 17.90
CA ILE A 257 -19.95 -12.39 17.77
C ILE A 257 -20.77 -13.50 17.14
N THR A 258 -20.25 -14.10 16.07
CA THR A 258 -20.89 -15.22 15.40
C THR A 258 -19.88 -16.26 14.93
N ASN A 259 -20.37 -17.42 14.52
CA ASN A 259 -19.55 -18.50 14.01
C ASN A 259 -18.90 -18.11 12.67
N PRO A 260 -17.56 -17.95 12.61
CA PRO A 260 -16.91 -17.41 11.42
C PRO A 260 -16.98 -18.36 10.22
N LEU A 261 -16.99 -19.67 10.46
CA LEU A 261 -17.15 -20.68 9.41
C LEU A 261 -18.55 -20.64 8.79
N ALA A 262 -19.57 -20.28 9.57
CA ALA A 262 -20.93 -20.11 9.07
C ALA A 262 -21.01 -18.95 8.06
N VAL A 263 -20.43 -17.80 8.41
CA VAL A 263 -20.43 -16.61 7.53
C VAL A 263 -19.62 -16.87 6.26
N LEU A 264 -18.47 -17.55 6.38
CA LEU A 264 -17.65 -17.98 5.23
C LEU A 264 -18.40 -18.93 4.29
N ASN A 265 -19.25 -19.80 4.83
CA ASN A 265 -20.04 -20.73 4.03
C ASN A 265 -21.11 -20.00 3.18
N TYR A 266 -21.70 -18.93 3.71
CA TYR A 266 -22.75 -18.19 3.01
C TYR A 266 -22.21 -17.06 2.12
N GLN A 267 -21.08 -16.44 2.46
CA GLN A 267 -20.53 -15.34 1.66
C GLN A 267 -19.60 -15.85 0.56
N ASN A 268 -20.11 -15.84 -0.68
CA ASN A 268 -19.36 -16.30 -1.85
C ASN A 268 -19.00 -15.11 -2.73
N SER A 269 -17.71 -14.87 -2.93
CA SER A 269 -17.21 -13.77 -3.75
C SER A 269 -15.96 -14.17 -4.51
N GLU A 270 -15.88 -13.81 -5.79
CA GLU A 270 -14.69 -14.06 -6.61
C GLU A 270 -14.39 -12.83 -7.45
N THR A 271 -13.13 -12.39 -7.45
CA THR A 271 -12.65 -11.28 -8.26
C THR A 271 -11.72 -11.80 -9.36
N LYS A 272 -12.07 -11.49 -10.61
CA LYS A 272 -11.23 -11.75 -11.78
C LYS A 272 -10.70 -10.45 -12.34
N THR A 273 -9.39 -10.38 -12.51
CA THR A 273 -8.69 -9.19 -13.01
C THR A 273 -7.93 -9.55 -14.27
N ASN A 274 -8.22 -8.85 -15.37
CA ASN A 274 -7.45 -8.94 -16.61
C ASN A 274 -6.69 -7.63 -16.80
N LYS A 275 -5.37 -7.70 -16.91
CA LYS A 275 -4.51 -6.54 -17.12
C LYS A 275 -3.71 -6.68 -18.42
N GLY A 276 -3.62 -5.61 -19.18
CA GLY A 276 -2.69 -5.43 -20.29
C GLY A 276 -1.86 -4.19 -20.03
N ILE A 277 -0.53 -4.34 -19.98
CA ILE A 277 0.42 -3.24 -19.79
C ILE A 277 1.36 -3.24 -20.98
N GLY A 278 1.53 -2.09 -21.62
CA GLY A 278 2.40 -1.98 -22.79
C GLY A 278 3.18 -0.68 -22.79
N SER A 279 4.48 -0.76 -23.05
CA SER A 279 5.33 0.39 -23.34
C SER A 279 5.99 0.24 -24.70
N PHE A 280 6.15 1.37 -25.38
CA PHE A 280 6.79 1.48 -26.68
C PHE A 280 7.66 2.74 -26.66
N TYR A 281 8.86 2.64 -27.23
CA TYR A 281 9.68 3.82 -27.46
C TYR A 281 10.39 3.75 -28.81
N ALA A 282 10.68 4.94 -29.34
CA ALA A 282 11.55 5.16 -30.47
C ALA A 282 12.63 6.17 -30.05
N GLU A 283 13.90 5.77 -30.18
CA GLU A 283 15.06 6.60 -29.92
C GLU A 283 15.82 6.84 -31.22
N PHE A 284 16.05 8.11 -31.55
CA PHE A 284 16.78 8.55 -32.73
C PHE A 284 18.14 9.12 -32.31
N ASP A 285 19.23 8.54 -32.79
CA ASP A 285 20.57 9.12 -32.68
C ASP A 285 20.77 10.16 -33.80
N LEU A 286 20.41 11.41 -33.50
CA LEU A 286 20.49 12.51 -34.46
C LEU A 286 21.94 12.87 -34.82
N GLY A 287 22.90 12.41 -34.02
CA GLY A 287 24.33 12.56 -34.29
C GLY A 287 24.82 11.77 -35.50
N GLU A 288 24.12 10.69 -35.87
CA GLU A 288 24.41 9.94 -37.09
C GLU A 288 23.90 10.67 -38.36
N LEU A 289 22.93 11.59 -38.24
CA LEU A 289 22.39 12.35 -39.38
C LEU A 289 23.29 13.52 -39.80
N PHE A 290 23.73 14.33 -38.82
CA PHE A 290 24.56 15.50 -39.08
C PHE A 290 25.68 15.62 -38.03
N PRO A 291 26.94 15.85 -38.44
CA PRO A 291 28.07 15.95 -37.49
C PRO A 291 27.90 17.02 -36.40
N VAL A 292 27.19 18.11 -36.70
CA VAL A 292 26.88 19.19 -35.73
C VAL A 292 25.98 18.72 -34.59
N MET A 293 25.20 17.64 -34.80
CA MET A 293 24.30 17.05 -33.81
C MET A 293 24.92 15.86 -33.07
N LYS A 294 26.23 15.61 -33.23
CA LYS A 294 26.90 14.51 -32.53
C LYS A 294 26.65 14.58 -31.02
N GLY A 295 26.14 13.50 -30.44
CA GLY A 295 25.78 13.41 -29.03
C GLY A 295 24.33 13.80 -28.70
N LEU A 296 23.54 14.21 -29.70
CA LEU A 296 22.11 14.52 -29.54
C LEU A 296 21.24 13.29 -29.83
N ARG A 297 20.37 12.94 -28.89
CA ARG A 297 19.39 11.86 -29.00
C ARG A 297 17.99 12.35 -28.68
N PHE A 298 17.05 12.00 -29.54
CA PHE A 298 15.63 12.25 -29.30
C PHE A 298 14.93 10.92 -29.00
N ARG A 299 14.22 10.84 -27.88
CA ARG A 299 13.43 9.67 -27.52
C ARG A 299 11.98 10.07 -27.31
N THR A 300 11.08 9.36 -27.96
CA THR A 300 9.64 9.43 -27.73
C THR A 300 9.16 8.09 -27.21
N SER A 301 8.32 8.10 -26.18
CA SER A 301 7.79 6.89 -25.58
C SER A 301 6.33 7.06 -25.22
N PHE A 302 5.57 6.00 -25.44
CA PHE A 302 4.18 5.89 -25.05
C PHE A 302 4.00 4.55 -24.35
N GLY A 303 3.31 4.56 -23.23
CA GLY A 303 2.78 3.32 -22.72
C GLY A 303 1.62 3.53 -21.79
N GLY A 304 1.02 2.42 -21.37
CA GLY A 304 -0.21 2.45 -20.64
C GLY A 304 -0.60 1.10 -20.06
N GLU A 305 -1.65 1.16 -19.28
CA GLU A 305 -2.30 0.03 -18.65
C GLU A 305 -3.79 0.08 -18.98
N ILE A 306 -4.35 -1.09 -19.28
CA ILE A 306 -5.79 -1.35 -19.25
C ILE A 306 -6.03 -2.50 -18.28
N ALA A 307 -6.88 -2.29 -17.29
CA ALA A 307 -7.26 -3.30 -16.32
C ALA A 307 -8.78 -3.37 -16.19
N TYR A 308 -9.31 -4.59 -16.29
CA TYR A 308 -10.69 -4.92 -16.02
C TYR A 308 -10.76 -5.80 -14.79
N VAL A 309 -11.35 -5.26 -13.71
CA VAL A 309 -11.56 -5.97 -12.45
C VAL A 309 -13.03 -6.29 -12.33
N ALA A 310 -13.39 -7.56 -12.31
CA ALA A 310 -14.76 -8.00 -12.27
C ALA A 310 -14.97 -8.86 -11.02
N ASN A 311 -15.66 -8.32 -10.03
CA ASN A 311 -16.11 -9.06 -8.86
C ASN A 311 -17.51 -9.65 -9.11
N ARG A 312 -17.75 -10.86 -8.62
CA ARG A 312 -19.07 -11.50 -8.59
C ARG A 312 -19.33 -11.98 -7.17
N GLY A 313 -20.44 -11.55 -6.60
CA GLY A 313 -20.88 -11.92 -5.26
C GLY A 313 -22.17 -12.71 -5.28
N TYR A 314 -22.31 -13.59 -4.30
CA TYR A 314 -23.52 -14.34 -4.00
C TYR A 314 -23.65 -14.53 -2.50
N THR A 315 -24.82 -14.22 -1.99
CA THR A 315 -25.22 -14.53 -0.62
C THR A 315 -26.57 -15.27 -0.69
N PRO A 316 -26.67 -16.53 -0.22
CA PRO A 316 -27.95 -17.24 -0.14
C PRO A 316 -28.83 -16.64 0.96
N GLU A 317 -30.07 -17.09 1.03
CA GLU A 317 -30.86 -16.93 2.25
C GLU A 317 -30.24 -17.76 3.37
N TYR A 318 -30.03 -17.14 4.51
CA TYR A 318 -29.53 -17.84 5.69
C TYR A 318 -29.95 -17.10 6.95
N TYR A 319 -30.00 -17.86 8.05
CA TYR A 319 -30.19 -17.33 9.38
C TYR A 319 -29.20 -18.03 10.31
N ILE A 320 -28.24 -17.27 10.83
CA ILE A 320 -27.37 -17.71 11.92
C ILE A 320 -27.91 -17.13 13.22
N ASP A 321 -28.08 -15.81 13.25
CA ASP A 321 -28.64 -15.04 14.35
C ASP A 321 -29.30 -13.74 13.83
N ASN A 322 -29.79 -12.90 14.74
CA ASN A 322 -30.52 -11.67 14.38
C ASN A 322 -29.68 -10.62 13.64
N LEU A 323 -28.35 -10.57 13.84
CA LEU A 323 -27.46 -9.65 13.13
C LEU A 323 -26.82 -10.29 11.89
N HIS A 324 -26.70 -11.62 11.87
CA HIS A 324 -26.09 -12.37 10.80
C HIS A 324 -27.14 -13.22 10.09
N GLN A 325 -27.93 -12.55 9.25
CA GLN A 325 -28.97 -13.17 8.42
C GLN A 325 -29.09 -12.47 7.07
N ALA A 326 -29.53 -13.23 6.07
CA ALA A 326 -29.99 -12.72 4.78
C ALA A 326 -31.41 -13.23 4.53
N LYS A 327 -32.38 -12.30 4.47
CA LYS A 327 -33.81 -12.62 4.27
C LYS A 327 -34.17 -12.95 2.82
N ALA A 328 -33.32 -12.56 1.89
CA ALA A 328 -33.43 -12.85 0.47
C ALA A 328 -32.04 -13.17 -0.07
N SER A 329 -31.97 -14.10 -1.00
CA SER A 329 -30.74 -14.40 -1.71
C SER A 329 -30.38 -13.22 -2.61
N THR A 330 -29.09 -12.87 -2.66
CA THR A 330 -28.60 -11.71 -3.42
C THR A 330 -27.47 -12.13 -4.35
N VAL A 331 -27.56 -11.72 -5.60
CA VAL A 331 -26.47 -11.82 -6.58
C VAL A 331 -25.99 -10.43 -6.92
N SER A 332 -24.67 -10.22 -6.91
CA SER A 332 -24.05 -8.95 -7.27
C SER A 332 -22.96 -9.10 -8.32
N LYS A 333 -22.81 -8.07 -9.14
CA LYS A 333 -21.72 -7.92 -10.10
C LYS A 333 -21.17 -6.52 -9.98
N LYS A 334 -19.84 -6.41 -9.83
CA LYS A 334 -19.11 -5.15 -9.90
C LYS A 334 -18.05 -5.27 -10.99
N ILE A 335 -17.97 -4.29 -11.87
CA ILE A 335 -16.97 -4.17 -12.93
C ILE A 335 -16.30 -2.82 -12.77
N GLU A 336 -14.98 -2.85 -12.64
CA GLU A 336 -14.13 -1.67 -12.58
C GLU A 336 -13.19 -1.70 -13.77
N GLN A 337 -13.11 -0.58 -14.48
CA GLN A 337 -12.16 -0.38 -15.57
C GLN A 337 -11.17 0.72 -15.18
N TYR A 338 -9.90 0.37 -15.20
CA TYR A 338 -8.80 1.31 -15.02
C TYR A 338 -8.08 1.44 -16.36
N ASN A 339 -7.99 2.66 -16.89
CA ASN A 339 -7.17 2.94 -18.06
C ASN A 339 -6.18 4.04 -17.74
N ARG A 340 -4.92 3.81 -18.07
CA ARG A 340 -3.85 4.78 -17.83
C ARG A 340 -2.93 4.85 -19.04
N TRP A 341 -2.45 6.04 -19.33
CA TRP A 341 -1.37 6.21 -20.30
C TRP A 341 -0.40 7.30 -19.86
N ASN A 342 0.84 7.15 -20.31
CA ASN A 342 1.93 8.07 -20.12
C ASN A 342 2.63 8.28 -21.47
N PHE A 343 2.75 9.53 -21.89
CA PHE A 343 3.43 9.93 -23.10
C PHE A 343 4.59 10.85 -22.73
N GLU A 344 5.81 10.46 -23.09
CA GLU A 344 7.02 11.17 -22.72
C GLU A 344 7.92 11.39 -23.93
N ASN A 345 8.48 12.59 -24.03
CA ASN A 345 9.46 12.95 -25.04
C ASN A 345 10.66 13.57 -24.35
N THR A 346 11.86 13.12 -24.69
CA THR A 346 13.12 13.64 -24.17
C THR A 346 14.09 13.94 -25.29
N LEU A 347 14.84 15.02 -25.12
CA LEU A 347 15.98 15.38 -25.95
C LEU A 347 17.21 15.44 -25.05
N THR A 348 18.18 14.59 -25.34
CA THR A 348 19.41 14.46 -24.55
C THR A 348 20.61 14.84 -25.40
N TYR A 349 21.47 15.71 -24.90
CA TYR A 349 22.73 16.09 -25.51
C TYR A 349 23.91 15.73 -24.60
N THR A 350 24.80 14.87 -25.06
CA THR A 350 26.00 14.47 -24.33
C THR A 350 27.25 14.94 -25.07
N LYS A 351 28.14 15.62 -24.35
CA LYS A 351 29.41 16.11 -24.88
C LYS A 351 30.54 15.89 -23.88
N SER A 352 31.61 15.28 -24.35
CA SER A 352 32.86 15.11 -23.61
C SER A 352 33.99 15.88 -24.29
N PHE A 353 34.79 16.61 -23.52
CA PHE A 353 36.01 17.25 -23.98
C PHE A 353 37.09 17.16 -22.91
N ASP A 354 38.21 16.50 -23.26
CA ASP A 354 39.29 16.20 -22.32
C ASP A 354 38.76 15.54 -21.04
N VAL A 355 38.94 16.17 -19.88
CA VAL A 355 38.47 15.67 -18.58
C VAL A 355 37.04 16.10 -18.22
N HIS A 356 36.34 16.84 -19.08
CA HIS A 356 34.99 17.34 -18.80
C HIS A 356 33.93 16.53 -19.54
N ASN A 357 32.88 16.11 -18.84
CA ASN A 357 31.72 15.43 -19.41
C ASN A 357 30.44 16.20 -19.05
N PHE A 358 29.63 16.51 -20.05
CA PHE A 358 28.35 17.18 -19.90
C PHE A 358 27.22 16.34 -20.48
N THR A 359 26.11 16.27 -19.75
CA THR A 359 24.84 15.75 -20.27
C THR A 359 23.75 16.74 -19.95
N PHE A 360 23.07 17.23 -20.98
CA PHE A 360 21.88 18.06 -20.86
C PHE A 360 20.67 17.29 -21.35
N LEU A 361 19.59 17.30 -20.60
CA LEU A 361 18.32 16.68 -20.96
C LEU A 361 17.21 17.70 -20.78
N VAL A 362 16.29 17.77 -21.74
CA VAL A 362 15.00 18.43 -21.61
C VAL A 362 13.90 17.45 -22.00
N GLY A 363 12.78 17.48 -21.28
CA GLY A 363 11.68 16.57 -21.51
C GLY A 363 10.33 17.13 -21.14
N HIS A 364 9.31 16.45 -21.66
CA HIS A 364 7.91 16.70 -21.38
C HIS A 364 7.19 15.37 -21.20
N THR A 365 6.31 15.31 -20.20
CA THR A 365 5.46 14.15 -19.91
C THR A 365 3.99 14.58 -19.84
N ALA A 366 3.11 13.82 -20.49
CA ALA A 366 1.67 13.92 -20.33
C ALA A 366 1.13 12.59 -19.81
N PHE A 367 0.22 12.65 -18.87
CA PHE A 367 -0.32 11.47 -18.20
C PHE A 367 -1.82 11.62 -17.98
N LYS A 368 -2.56 10.51 -18.13
CA LYS A 368 -3.96 10.43 -17.75
C LYS A 368 -4.25 9.07 -17.12
N ASN A 369 -5.02 9.09 -16.05
CA ASN A 369 -5.64 7.94 -15.41
C ASN A 369 -7.16 8.11 -15.43
N THR A 370 -7.89 7.08 -15.78
CA THR A 370 -9.37 7.05 -15.76
C THR A 370 -9.83 5.82 -15.00
N TYR A 371 -10.84 6.01 -14.16
CA TYR A 371 -11.52 4.94 -13.45
C TYR A 371 -13.01 4.99 -13.80
N GLU A 372 -13.55 3.84 -14.17
CA GLU A 372 -14.97 3.64 -14.40
C GLU A 372 -15.46 2.46 -13.56
N LEU A 373 -16.63 2.63 -12.95
CA LEU A 373 -17.33 1.63 -12.15
C LEU A 373 -18.70 1.41 -12.76
N LEU A 374 -19.09 0.15 -12.88
CA LEU A 374 -20.45 -0.30 -13.06
C LEU A 374 -20.73 -1.38 -12.03
N GLU A 375 -21.82 -1.24 -11.30
CA GLU A 375 -22.26 -2.25 -10.35
C GLU A 375 -23.76 -2.49 -10.42
N GLY A 376 -24.15 -3.71 -10.09
CA GLY A 376 -25.54 -4.06 -9.92
C GLY A 376 -25.73 -5.23 -9.00
N SER A 377 -26.87 -5.27 -8.33
CA SER A 377 -27.32 -6.41 -7.53
C SER A 377 -28.82 -6.58 -7.63
N GLN A 378 -29.27 -7.82 -7.47
CA GLN A 378 -30.67 -8.18 -7.49
C GLN A 378 -30.95 -9.36 -6.55
N GLN A 379 -32.17 -9.44 -6.04
CA GLN A 379 -32.60 -10.43 -5.06
C GLN A 379 -33.49 -11.54 -5.66
N ASP A 380 -33.66 -12.62 -4.90
CA ASP A 380 -34.45 -13.82 -5.21
C ASP A 380 -33.82 -14.65 -6.34
N PHE A 381 -32.64 -15.18 -6.07
CA PHE A 381 -31.90 -16.05 -6.96
C PHE A 381 -32.58 -17.42 -7.10
N ILE A 382 -32.82 -17.85 -8.34
CA ILE A 382 -33.60 -19.06 -8.64
C ILE A 382 -32.77 -20.37 -8.56
N PHE A 383 -31.45 -20.26 -8.40
CA PHE A 383 -30.55 -21.40 -8.23
C PHE A 383 -29.89 -21.33 -6.85
N ASN A 384 -29.31 -22.44 -6.38
CA ASN A 384 -28.62 -22.50 -5.08
C ASN A 384 -27.12 -22.79 -5.25
N SER A 385 -26.47 -22.19 -6.25
CA SER A 385 -25.03 -22.36 -6.49
C SER A 385 -24.38 -21.10 -7.07
N PHE A 386 -23.17 -20.80 -6.60
CA PHE A 386 -22.34 -19.71 -7.09
C PHE A 386 -22.02 -19.80 -8.59
N ASP A 387 -22.00 -21.01 -9.16
CA ASP A 387 -21.71 -21.23 -10.59
C ASP A 387 -22.74 -20.55 -11.49
N PHE A 388 -23.99 -20.44 -11.02
CA PHE A 388 -25.10 -19.82 -11.72
C PHE A 388 -25.41 -18.40 -11.24
N ALA A 389 -24.61 -17.84 -10.32
CA ALA A 389 -24.88 -16.55 -9.67
C ALA A 389 -24.69 -15.36 -10.64
N TYR A 390 -25.62 -15.22 -11.57
CA TYR A 390 -25.73 -14.13 -12.54
C TYR A 390 -27.00 -13.35 -12.26
N ILE A 391 -26.95 -12.03 -12.38
CA ILE A 391 -28.07 -11.14 -12.05
C ILE A 391 -29.37 -11.56 -12.76
N ASN A 392 -29.30 -11.95 -14.05
CA ASN A 392 -30.47 -12.40 -14.82
C ASN A 392 -31.16 -13.67 -14.28
N ASN A 393 -30.52 -14.41 -13.37
CA ASN A 393 -31.08 -15.60 -12.74
C ASN A 393 -31.82 -15.26 -11.43
N THR A 394 -32.20 -14.00 -11.23
CA THR A 394 -32.95 -13.53 -10.06
C THR A 394 -34.32 -13.01 -10.48
N THR A 395 -35.30 -13.00 -9.55
CA THR A 395 -36.70 -12.68 -9.89
C THR A 395 -37.20 -11.33 -9.36
N ASN A 396 -36.62 -10.77 -8.29
CA ASN A 396 -37.12 -9.53 -7.69
C ASN A 396 -36.50 -8.31 -8.38
N LYS A 397 -37.24 -7.69 -9.30
CA LYS A 397 -36.78 -6.52 -10.04
C LYS A 397 -36.98 -5.20 -9.29
N GLU A 398 -37.82 -5.18 -8.26
CA GLU A 398 -38.13 -3.97 -7.50
C GLU A 398 -36.96 -3.60 -6.57
N GLU A 399 -36.21 -4.60 -6.10
CA GLU A 399 -35.01 -4.45 -5.27
C GLU A 399 -33.69 -4.38 -6.09
N ALA A 400 -33.78 -4.08 -7.39
CA ALA A 400 -32.59 -3.97 -8.23
C ALA A 400 -31.80 -2.69 -7.90
N ILE A 401 -30.54 -2.86 -7.51
CA ILE A 401 -29.61 -1.75 -7.31
C ILE A 401 -28.72 -1.67 -8.54
N VAL A 402 -28.55 -0.46 -9.09
CA VAL A 402 -27.62 -0.18 -10.18
C VAL A 402 -26.85 1.08 -9.85
N GLY A 403 -25.53 1.01 -9.97
CA GLY A 403 -24.62 2.10 -9.67
C GLY A 403 -23.56 2.26 -10.75
N GLY A 404 -22.99 3.46 -10.84
CA GLY A 404 -21.85 3.71 -11.70
C GLY A 404 -21.11 4.97 -11.31
N LYS A 405 -19.85 5.05 -11.71
CA LYS A 405 -18.97 6.18 -11.44
C LYS A 405 -17.94 6.33 -12.55
N TYR A 406 -17.58 7.57 -12.87
CA TYR A 406 -16.45 7.89 -13.73
C TYR A 406 -15.61 8.97 -13.05
N THR A 407 -14.29 8.77 -13.00
CA THR A 407 -13.34 9.79 -12.58
C THR A 407 -12.13 9.79 -13.50
N ASP A 408 -11.54 10.97 -13.71
CA ASP A 408 -10.27 11.08 -14.41
C ASP A 408 -9.30 12.02 -13.70
N HIS A 409 -8.02 11.72 -13.89
CA HIS A 409 -6.90 12.47 -13.35
C HIS A 409 -5.87 12.65 -14.46
N THR A 410 -5.40 13.88 -14.64
CA THR A 410 -4.39 14.26 -15.63
C THR A 410 -3.24 15.03 -15.00
N LEU A 411 -2.04 14.77 -15.52
CA LEU A 411 -0.80 15.47 -15.19
C LEU A 411 -0.08 15.92 -16.47
N LEU A 412 0.49 17.12 -16.41
CA LEU A 412 1.31 17.69 -17.48
C LEU A 412 2.63 18.20 -16.88
N SER A 413 3.75 17.81 -17.45
CA SER A 413 5.04 18.07 -16.84
C SER A 413 6.10 18.50 -17.84
N TYR A 414 6.98 19.40 -17.39
CA TYR A 414 8.17 19.82 -18.12
C TYR A 414 9.38 19.72 -17.20
N PHE A 415 10.48 19.18 -17.69
CA PHE A 415 11.66 19.00 -16.88
C PHE A 415 12.95 19.19 -17.66
N SER A 416 13.99 19.59 -16.95
CA SER A 416 15.35 19.67 -17.47
C SER A 416 16.34 19.11 -16.45
N ARG A 417 17.41 18.50 -16.94
CA ARG A 417 18.50 17.97 -16.12
C ARG A 417 19.84 18.33 -16.74
N VAL A 418 20.76 18.81 -15.92
CA VAL A 418 22.15 19.05 -16.26
C VAL A 418 23.00 18.14 -15.39
N ASN A 419 23.83 17.30 -16.02
CA ASN A 419 24.90 16.57 -15.35
C ASN A 419 26.25 17.10 -15.85
N TYR A 420 27.16 17.28 -14.91
CA TYR A 420 28.54 17.63 -15.18
C TYR A 420 29.46 16.72 -14.37
N ASP A 421 30.46 16.17 -15.05
CA ASP A 421 31.52 15.40 -14.42
C ASP A 421 32.88 15.97 -14.84
N PHE A 422 33.71 16.25 -13.83
CA PHE A 422 35.09 16.66 -14.00
C PHE A 422 36.01 15.53 -13.56
N ASN A 423 36.63 14.87 -14.53
CA ASN A 423 37.63 13.83 -14.36
C ASN A 423 37.17 12.68 -13.44
N ASN A 424 35.88 12.34 -13.40
CA ASN A 424 35.29 11.40 -12.43
C ASN A 424 35.59 11.73 -10.95
N LYS A 425 36.01 12.97 -10.66
CA LYS A 425 36.42 13.46 -9.34
C LYS A 425 35.32 14.32 -8.74
N TYR A 426 34.83 15.31 -9.49
CA TYR A 426 33.72 16.18 -9.07
C TYR A 426 32.54 15.97 -10.00
N MET A 427 31.39 15.62 -9.42
CA MET A 427 30.14 15.38 -10.12
C MET A 427 29.10 16.38 -9.63
N LEU A 428 28.35 16.98 -10.54
CA LEU A 428 27.21 17.85 -10.27
C LEU A 428 26.01 17.36 -11.08
N SER A 429 24.85 17.25 -10.44
CA SER A 429 23.56 17.08 -11.12
C SER A 429 22.61 18.17 -10.65
N ALA A 430 21.91 18.81 -11.58
CA ALA A 430 20.86 19.77 -11.27
C ALA A 430 19.61 19.43 -12.09
N VAL A 431 18.45 19.47 -11.46
CA VAL A 431 17.16 19.22 -12.09
C VAL A 431 16.22 20.38 -11.78
N LEU A 432 15.46 20.81 -12.77
CA LEU A 432 14.32 21.69 -12.58
C LEU A 432 13.12 21.08 -13.28
N ARG A 433 12.03 20.94 -12.54
CA ARG A 433 10.77 20.38 -13.03
C ARG A 433 9.58 21.26 -12.67
N ALA A 434 8.62 21.36 -13.58
CA ALA A 434 7.32 21.98 -13.36
C ALA A 434 6.22 20.95 -13.66
N ASP A 435 5.33 20.71 -12.71
CA ASP A 435 4.24 19.72 -12.81
C ASP A 435 2.89 20.40 -12.61
N GLY A 436 1.96 20.17 -13.54
CA GLY A 436 0.59 20.63 -13.51
C GLY A 436 -0.39 19.49 -13.24
N SER A 437 -1.24 19.59 -12.21
CA SER A 437 -2.25 18.58 -11.88
C SER A 437 -3.68 19.09 -12.00
N SER A 438 -4.57 18.22 -12.47
CA SER A 438 -6.02 18.45 -12.50
C SER A 438 -6.70 18.39 -11.13
N ARG A 439 -6.01 17.87 -10.11
CA ARG A 439 -6.51 17.81 -8.72
C ARG A 439 -6.45 19.14 -7.98
N PHE A 440 -5.81 20.16 -8.55
CA PHE A 440 -5.75 21.52 -7.99
C PHE A 440 -6.55 22.54 -8.81
N GLY A 441 -7.03 23.58 -8.12
CA GLY A 441 -7.71 24.74 -8.70
C GLY A 441 -6.80 25.54 -9.62
N SER A 442 -7.37 26.46 -10.42
CA SER A 442 -6.65 27.28 -11.41
C SER A 442 -5.41 27.98 -10.84
N ASP A 443 -5.49 28.41 -9.60
CA ASP A 443 -4.49 29.28 -8.97
C ASP A 443 -3.25 28.50 -8.53
N ASN A 444 -3.35 27.18 -8.35
CA ASN A 444 -2.29 26.30 -7.84
C ASN A 444 -2.02 25.09 -8.74
N LYS A 445 -2.42 25.13 -10.03
CA LYS A 445 -2.28 23.97 -10.93
C LYS A 445 -0.84 23.49 -11.04
N PHE A 446 0.11 24.41 -11.18
CA PHE A 446 1.53 24.12 -11.38
C PHE A 446 2.35 24.26 -10.10
N GLY A 447 3.16 23.24 -9.79
CA GLY A 447 4.24 23.27 -8.79
C GLY A 447 5.62 23.24 -9.45
N TYR A 448 6.62 23.83 -8.78
CA TYR A 448 8.01 23.90 -9.26
C TYR A 448 8.96 23.22 -8.27
N PHE A 449 9.79 22.32 -8.78
CA PHE A 449 10.53 21.34 -7.99
C PHE A 449 12.01 21.31 -8.42
N PRO A 450 12.87 22.17 -7.83
CA PRO A 450 14.31 22.16 -8.09
C PRO A 450 15.02 21.09 -7.26
N SER A 451 16.09 20.52 -7.81
CA SER A 451 17.05 19.72 -7.04
C SER A 451 18.49 19.88 -7.53
N VAL A 452 19.44 19.66 -6.63
CA VAL A 452 20.86 19.66 -6.91
C VAL A 452 21.54 18.55 -6.11
N SER A 453 22.51 17.87 -6.72
CA SER A 453 23.39 16.93 -6.04
C SER A 453 24.84 17.13 -6.47
N VAL A 454 25.74 16.94 -5.52
CA VAL A 454 27.19 17.02 -5.70
C VAL A 454 27.81 15.73 -5.19
N GLY A 455 28.70 15.16 -5.99
CA GLY A 455 29.52 14.02 -5.62
C GLY A 455 30.99 14.39 -5.67
N TRP A 456 31.75 14.01 -4.66
CA TRP A 456 33.20 14.13 -4.64
C TRP A 456 33.83 12.75 -4.43
N ASN A 457 34.49 12.24 -5.46
CA ASN A 457 35.25 11.01 -5.40
C ASN A 457 36.65 11.32 -4.83
N ILE A 458 36.76 11.22 -3.50
CA ILE A 458 37.95 11.58 -2.73
C ILE A 458 39.11 10.65 -3.10
N THR A 459 38.85 9.37 -3.40
CA THR A 459 39.91 8.41 -3.82
C THR A 459 40.68 8.85 -5.05
N ARG A 460 40.10 9.71 -5.90
CA ARG A 460 40.80 10.26 -7.07
C ARG A 460 41.70 11.46 -6.74
N GLU A 461 41.79 11.86 -5.48
CA GLU A 461 42.70 12.92 -5.05
C GLU A 461 44.14 12.42 -4.89
N ASP A 462 45.11 13.23 -5.30
CA ASP A 462 46.53 12.85 -5.27
C ASP A 462 46.98 12.56 -3.83
N PHE A 463 46.39 13.21 -2.83
CA PHE A 463 46.70 12.96 -1.42
C PHE A 463 46.21 11.59 -0.92
N MET A 464 45.19 11.01 -1.56
CA MET A 464 44.68 9.68 -1.20
C MET A 464 45.57 8.54 -1.66
N SER A 465 46.47 8.78 -2.64
CA SER A 465 47.40 7.76 -3.14
C SER A 465 48.22 7.07 -2.06
N THR A 466 48.51 7.78 -0.96
CA THR A 466 49.22 7.23 0.21
C THR A 466 48.38 6.27 1.06
N LEU A 467 47.05 6.34 0.94
CA LEU A 467 46.06 5.55 1.68
C LEU A 467 45.43 4.43 0.83
N ASP A 468 45.68 4.38 -0.48
CA ASP A 468 45.14 3.36 -1.41
C ASP A 468 45.22 1.90 -0.91
N PRO A 469 46.30 1.44 -0.24
CA PRO A 469 46.37 0.06 0.27
C PRO A 469 45.31 -0.26 1.34
N ILE A 470 44.81 0.77 2.03
CA ILE A 470 43.84 0.65 3.12
C ILE A 470 42.46 1.08 2.64
N ILE A 471 42.35 2.22 1.97
CA ILE A 471 41.10 2.82 1.48
C ILE A 471 41.07 2.68 -0.04
N SER A 472 40.27 1.75 -0.52
CA SER A 472 40.10 1.45 -1.95
C SER A 472 39.05 2.32 -2.63
N TYR A 473 38.13 2.87 -1.85
CA TYR A 473 37.10 3.77 -2.34
C TYR A 473 36.63 4.72 -1.24
N ALA A 474 36.40 5.98 -1.61
CA ALA A 474 35.89 7.02 -0.75
C ALA A 474 35.16 8.05 -1.61
N LYS A 475 33.86 8.18 -1.42
CA LYS A 475 33.02 9.17 -2.09
C LYS A 475 32.10 9.85 -1.09
N LEU A 476 32.10 11.18 -1.13
CA LEU A 476 31.14 12.01 -0.41
C LEU A 476 30.04 12.44 -1.38
N ARG A 477 28.78 12.33 -0.95
CA ARG A 477 27.58 12.73 -1.67
C ARG A 477 26.83 13.77 -0.84
N LEU A 478 26.42 14.86 -1.47
CA LEU A 478 25.51 15.84 -0.90
C LEU A 478 24.37 16.07 -1.87
N SER A 479 23.14 16.06 -1.40
CA SER A 479 21.99 16.42 -2.24
C SER A 479 20.96 17.24 -1.47
N TRP A 480 20.31 18.14 -2.21
CA TRP A 480 19.17 18.93 -1.76
C TRP A 480 18.13 18.95 -2.88
N GLY A 481 16.85 18.85 -2.54
CA GLY A 481 15.79 19.00 -3.53
C GLY A 481 14.41 19.08 -2.94
N GLN A 482 13.47 19.51 -3.78
CA GLN A 482 12.05 19.56 -3.47
C GLN A 482 11.28 18.68 -4.45
N ASN A 483 10.32 17.92 -3.94
CA ASN A 483 9.39 17.12 -4.72
C ASN A 483 7.95 17.45 -4.26
N GLY A 484 7.02 17.54 -5.20
CA GLY A 484 5.60 17.69 -4.89
C GLY A 484 4.96 16.35 -4.53
N ASN A 485 3.84 16.41 -3.83
CA ASN A 485 2.87 15.33 -3.65
C ASN A 485 1.48 15.85 -4.05
N GLU A 486 0.85 15.18 -5.02
CA GLU A 486 -0.53 15.46 -5.46
C GLU A 486 -1.51 14.35 -5.15
N ASN A 487 -1.10 13.35 -4.37
CA ASN A 487 -1.93 12.17 -4.11
C ASN A 487 -3.07 12.46 -3.12
N ILE A 488 -3.95 13.37 -3.54
CA ILE A 488 -5.21 13.77 -2.94
C ILE A 488 -6.35 13.19 -3.77
N GLY A 489 -7.51 13.03 -3.14
CA GLY A 489 -8.73 12.69 -3.88
C GLY A 489 -9.05 13.71 -4.98
N ASP A 490 -9.74 13.26 -6.02
CA ASP A 490 -10.14 14.12 -7.13
C ASP A 490 -11.13 15.21 -6.67
N PHE A 491 -11.10 16.36 -7.34
CA PHE A 491 -11.96 17.51 -7.03
C PHE A 491 -11.82 18.01 -5.57
N GLY A 492 -10.64 17.87 -4.95
CA GLY A 492 -10.33 18.41 -3.62
C GLY A 492 -10.63 19.91 -3.47
N TYR A 493 -10.41 20.67 -4.52
CA TYR A 493 -10.51 22.13 -4.54
C TYR A 493 -11.94 22.69 -4.68
N THR A 494 -12.93 21.85 -4.98
CA THR A 494 -14.31 22.27 -5.25
C THR A 494 -15.31 21.41 -4.49
N SER A 495 -16.57 21.84 -4.46
CA SER A 495 -17.67 21.07 -3.91
C SER A 495 -18.41 20.33 -5.02
N VAL A 496 -18.60 19.02 -4.83
CA VAL A 496 -19.42 18.17 -5.69
C VAL A 496 -20.80 17.98 -5.06
N MET A 497 -21.85 17.99 -5.88
CA MET A 497 -23.21 17.71 -5.44
C MET A 497 -23.41 16.19 -5.33
N GLY A 498 -23.81 15.69 -4.17
CA GLY A 498 -24.26 14.32 -3.98
C GLY A 498 -25.77 14.19 -4.08
N ASN A 499 -26.22 12.97 -4.36
CA ASN A 499 -27.62 12.57 -4.52
C ASN A 499 -28.12 11.67 -3.37
N GLY A 500 -27.41 11.65 -2.24
CA GLY A 500 -27.72 10.79 -1.09
C GLY A 500 -28.57 11.45 -0.01
N ALA A 501 -29.02 12.71 -0.19
CA ALA A 501 -29.92 13.34 0.76
C ALA A 501 -31.32 12.75 0.58
N VAL A 502 -31.92 12.28 1.66
CA VAL A 502 -33.28 11.73 1.65
C VAL A 502 -34.15 12.61 2.54
N TYR A 503 -35.33 12.96 2.04
CA TYR A 503 -36.31 13.75 2.77
C TYR A 503 -37.66 13.07 2.76
N PHE A 504 -38.33 13.04 3.90
CA PHE A 504 -39.67 12.50 4.04
C PHE A 504 -40.67 13.65 4.18
N PHE A 505 -41.68 13.69 3.32
CA PHE A 505 -42.72 14.73 3.37
C PHE A 505 -44.10 14.14 3.69
N GLY A 506 -44.91 14.93 4.40
CA GLY A 506 -46.28 14.59 4.74
C GLY A 506 -46.44 13.54 5.85
N VAL A 507 -47.69 13.23 6.20
CA VAL A 507 -48.04 12.18 7.18
C VAL A 507 -47.84 10.77 6.65
N SER A 508 -47.70 10.61 5.33
CA SER A 508 -47.47 9.34 4.66
C SER A 508 -45.98 8.93 4.62
N GLU A 509 -45.07 9.77 5.13
CA GLU A 509 -43.62 9.54 5.13
C GLU A 509 -43.11 9.13 3.73
N GLU A 510 -43.56 9.83 2.69
CA GLU A 510 -43.12 9.53 1.33
C GLU A 510 -41.68 10.00 1.15
N GLN A 511 -40.83 9.11 0.64
CA GLN A 511 -39.40 9.34 0.49
C GLN A 511 -39.08 10.09 -0.81
N TYR A 512 -38.38 11.22 -0.70
CA TYR A 512 -37.88 12.00 -1.82
C TYR A 512 -36.35 12.06 -1.77
N ASN A 513 -35.71 11.83 -2.91
CA ASN A 513 -34.27 12.04 -3.05
C ASN A 513 -33.97 13.51 -3.34
N GLY A 514 -33.16 14.11 -2.48
CA GLY A 514 -32.61 15.45 -2.62
C GLY A 514 -31.15 15.44 -3.05
N VAL A 515 -30.66 16.63 -3.39
CA VAL A 515 -29.24 16.85 -3.69
C VAL A 515 -28.64 17.83 -2.71
N GLN A 516 -27.41 17.59 -2.28
CA GLN A 516 -26.68 18.50 -1.40
C GLN A 516 -25.20 18.52 -1.72
N PRO A 517 -24.47 19.61 -1.40
CA PRO A 517 -23.01 19.61 -1.43
C PRO A 517 -22.45 18.53 -0.49
N ASN A 518 -21.58 17.65 -0.99
CA ASN A 518 -20.99 16.58 -0.18
C ASN A 518 -19.89 17.05 0.80
N LYS A 519 -19.24 18.17 0.49
CA LYS A 519 -18.15 18.75 1.27
C LYS A 519 -18.01 20.23 0.97
N LEU A 520 -17.34 20.98 1.84
CA LEU A 520 -16.97 22.36 1.57
C LEU A 520 -15.86 22.45 0.51
N ALA A 521 -15.85 23.55 -0.25
CA ALA A 521 -14.84 23.81 -1.28
C ALA A 521 -13.62 24.54 -0.70
N ASN A 522 -12.43 24.23 -1.22
CA ASN A 522 -11.19 24.97 -0.95
C ASN A 522 -10.45 25.27 -2.27
N PRO A 523 -10.77 26.39 -2.96
CA PRO A 523 -10.14 26.72 -4.24
C PRO A 523 -8.63 27.00 -4.11
N LEU A 524 -8.14 27.28 -2.91
CA LEU A 524 -6.73 27.59 -2.61
C LEU A 524 -5.91 26.34 -2.26
N LEU A 525 -6.48 25.14 -2.41
CA LEU A 525 -5.77 23.88 -2.22
C LEU A 525 -4.53 23.85 -3.14
N LYS A 526 -3.37 23.54 -2.56
CA LYS A 526 -2.08 23.49 -3.26
C LYS A 526 -1.33 22.19 -2.93
N TRP A 527 -0.27 21.96 -3.69
CA TRP A 527 0.68 20.86 -3.54
C TRP A 527 1.25 20.77 -2.12
N GLU A 528 1.35 19.55 -1.60
CA GLU A 528 2.26 19.25 -0.49
C GLU A 528 3.69 19.18 -1.05
N THR A 529 4.66 19.79 -0.36
CA THR A 529 6.05 19.88 -0.83
C THR A 529 7.00 19.19 0.13
N SER A 530 7.64 18.12 -0.32
CA SER A 530 8.70 17.43 0.40
C SER A 530 10.07 18.03 0.05
N GLU A 531 10.68 18.73 1.00
CA GLU A 531 12.03 19.27 0.91
C GLU A 531 13.02 18.38 1.64
N GLN A 532 14.09 17.97 0.98
CA GLN A 532 15.01 16.99 1.53
C GLN A 532 16.46 17.36 1.33
N THR A 533 17.26 17.18 2.37
CA THR A 533 18.73 17.22 2.34
C THR A 533 19.28 15.85 2.69
N ASN A 534 20.32 15.39 1.98
CA ASN A 534 21.00 14.12 2.22
C ASN A 534 22.52 14.31 2.18
N ILE A 535 23.21 13.72 3.13
CA ILE A 535 24.68 13.61 3.17
C ILE A 535 25.02 12.12 3.19
N GLY A 536 25.66 11.65 2.12
CA GLY A 536 26.04 10.25 1.94
C GLY A 536 27.56 10.08 1.95
N LEU A 537 28.06 9.02 2.55
CA LEU A 537 29.47 8.64 2.56
C LEU A 537 29.58 7.18 2.14
N ASP A 538 30.30 6.94 1.05
CA ASP A 538 30.58 5.59 0.55
C ASP A 538 32.06 5.30 0.73
N LEU A 539 32.40 4.24 1.47
CA LEU A 539 33.76 3.82 1.75
C LEU A 539 33.96 2.36 1.35
N GLY A 540 35.15 2.05 0.84
CA GLY A 540 35.62 0.71 0.55
C GLY A 540 37.03 0.55 1.07
N PHE A 541 37.30 -0.55 1.77
CA PHE A 541 38.59 -0.83 2.40
C PHE A 541 39.17 -2.15 1.92
N LEU A 542 40.50 -2.23 1.88
CA LEU A 542 41.27 -3.47 1.62
C LEU A 542 40.82 -4.19 0.34
N ASN A 543 40.81 -3.48 -0.78
CA ASN A 543 40.27 -3.88 -2.09
C ASN A 543 38.77 -4.17 -2.07
N ASN A 544 38.01 -3.30 -1.38
CA ASN A 544 36.57 -3.42 -1.18
C ASN A 544 36.13 -4.73 -0.50
N LYS A 545 37.03 -5.32 0.30
CA LYS A 545 36.65 -6.43 1.19
C LYS A 545 35.65 -5.99 2.23
N PHE A 546 35.80 -4.77 2.74
CA PHE A 546 34.83 -4.13 3.61
C PHE A 546 34.25 -2.92 2.90
N THR A 547 32.93 -2.80 2.87
CA THR A 547 32.23 -1.64 2.34
C THR A 547 31.36 -1.02 3.43
N LEU A 548 31.26 0.30 3.42
CA LEU A 548 30.42 1.05 4.33
C LEU A 548 29.72 2.17 3.56
N ASN A 549 28.40 2.16 3.57
CA ASN A 549 27.56 3.24 3.04
C ASN A 549 26.81 3.86 4.21
N LEU A 550 26.96 5.16 4.42
CA LEU A 550 26.26 5.92 5.45
C LEU A 550 25.49 7.05 4.79
N ASP A 551 24.21 7.20 5.11
CA ASP A 551 23.39 8.33 4.65
C ASP A 551 22.71 8.99 5.86
N TYR A 552 22.94 10.28 6.06
CA TYR A 552 22.17 11.12 6.98
C TYR A 552 21.19 11.99 6.18
N TYR A 553 19.94 12.03 6.61
CA TYR A 553 18.92 12.78 5.90
C TYR A 553 18.02 13.60 6.82
N ILE A 554 17.50 14.69 6.26
CA ILE A 554 16.41 15.48 6.81
C ILE A 554 15.41 15.71 5.68
N LYS A 555 14.20 15.19 5.85
CA LYS A 555 13.06 15.34 4.94
C LYS A 555 11.97 16.12 5.68
N THR A 556 11.62 17.30 5.18
CA THR A 556 10.57 18.15 5.73
C THR A 556 9.44 18.27 4.72
N THR A 557 8.27 17.72 5.05
CA THR A 557 7.04 17.88 4.30
C THR A 557 6.35 19.16 4.75
N LYS A 558 6.32 20.15 3.87
CA LYS A 558 5.65 21.44 4.07
C LYS A 558 4.26 21.39 3.45
N ASP A 559 3.34 22.15 4.05
CA ASP A 559 1.97 22.29 3.55
C ASP A 559 1.25 20.93 3.43
N TRP A 560 1.49 20.01 4.37
CA TRP A 560 0.86 18.69 4.36
C TRP A 560 -0.67 18.80 4.38
N LEU A 561 -1.35 17.83 3.79
CA LEU A 561 -2.77 17.92 3.48
C LEU A 561 -3.61 17.21 4.54
N VAL A 562 -4.42 17.97 5.28
CA VAL A 562 -5.24 17.46 6.39
C VAL A 562 -6.68 17.90 6.23
N ASP A 563 -7.61 17.11 6.74
CA ASP A 563 -9.00 17.57 6.86
C ASP A 563 -9.09 18.53 8.04
N ALA A 564 -9.54 19.75 7.77
CA ALA A 564 -9.63 20.77 8.80
C ALA A 564 -10.69 20.36 9.84
N PRO A 565 -10.42 20.39 11.15
CA PRO A 565 -11.50 20.26 12.12
C PRO A 565 -12.44 21.45 11.95
N ALA A 566 -13.72 21.20 11.63
CA ALA A 566 -14.75 22.24 11.58
C ALA A 566 -15.79 22.00 12.67
N PRO A 567 -16.36 23.07 13.27
CA PRO A 567 -17.47 22.93 14.20
C PRO A 567 -18.65 22.22 13.55
N ALA A 568 -19.31 21.31 14.26
CA ALA A 568 -20.49 20.61 13.77
C ALA A 568 -21.62 21.56 13.30
N LEU A 569 -21.64 22.80 13.81
CA LEU A 569 -22.55 23.87 13.38
C LEU A 569 -22.45 24.20 11.87
N VAL A 570 -21.31 23.94 11.24
CA VAL A 570 -21.10 24.13 9.80
C VAL A 570 -22.01 23.22 8.98
N GLY A 571 -22.45 22.08 9.54
CA GLY A 571 -23.47 21.21 8.94
C GLY A 571 -23.03 20.51 7.65
N ASN A 572 -21.73 20.44 7.38
CA ASN A 572 -21.18 19.75 6.21
C ASN A 572 -19.77 19.22 6.52
N VAL A 573 -19.27 18.30 5.68
CA VAL A 573 -17.91 17.75 5.78
C VAL A 573 -16.89 18.87 5.53
N PRO A 574 -15.90 19.06 6.42
CA PRO A 574 -14.87 20.06 6.26
C PRO A 574 -14.06 19.88 4.96
N PRO A 575 -13.45 20.95 4.42
CA PRO A 575 -12.56 20.82 3.29
C PRO A 575 -11.19 20.29 3.72
N THR A 576 -10.50 19.62 2.80
CA THR A 576 -9.07 19.37 2.92
C THR A 576 -8.30 20.69 2.78
N VAL A 577 -7.31 20.92 3.65
CA VAL A 577 -6.48 22.12 3.70
C VAL A 577 -5.00 21.78 3.83
N ASN A 578 -4.13 22.72 3.43
CA ASN A 578 -2.71 22.64 3.73
C ASN A 578 -2.46 23.03 5.20
N GLY A 579 -2.33 22.03 6.06
CA GLY A 579 -2.56 22.15 7.50
C GLY A 579 -1.33 22.18 8.39
N GLY A 580 -0.11 22.35 7.87
CA GLY A 580 1.11 22.34 8.70
C GLY A 580 2.36 21.69 8.07
N THR A 581 3.28 21.26 8.93
CA THR A 581 4.62 20.77 8.54
C THR A 581 5.07 19.57 9.39
N VAL A 582 5.64 18.55 8.73
CA VAL A 582 6.19 17.35 9.38
C VAL A 582 7.63 17.10 8.93
N ARG A 583 8.47 16.59 9.83
CA ARG A 583 9.86 16.24 9.54
C ARG A 583 10.15 14.79 9.87
N ASN A 584 10.87 14.13 8.95
CA ASN A 584 11.58 12.88 9.18
C ASN A 584 13.08 13.15 9.10
N SER A 585 13.83 12.68 10.09
CA SER A 585 15.30 12.78 10.09
C SER A 585 15.91 11.49 10.60
N GLY A 586 17.01 11.06 9.98
CA GLY A 586 17.52 9.73 10.27
C GLY A 586 18.89 9.44 9.71
N ILE A 587 19.40 8.27 10.08
CA ILE A 587 20.65 7.68 9.59
C ILE A 587 20.33 6.32 9.00
N GLU A 588 20.87 6.05 7.82
CA GLU A 588 20.88 4.74 7.17
C GLU A 588 22.33 4.28 7.05
N ALA A 589 22.59 3.02 7.37
CA ALA A 589 23.90 2.41 7.30
C ALA A 589 23.83 1.04 6.62
N GLU A 590 24.77 0.77 5.72
CA GLU A 590 24.99 -0.53 5.14
C GLU A 590 26.47 -0.89 5.25
N PHE A 591 26.75 -2.04 5.84
CA PHE A 591 28.08 -2.60 5.96
C PHE A 591 28.16 -3.92 5.22
N GLY A 592 29.15 -4.06 4.35
CA GLY A 592 29.40 -5.27 3.59
C GLY A 592 30.76 -5.87 3.91
N TYR A 593 30.83 -7.19 3.91
CA TYR A 593 32.06 -7.96 3.90
C TYR A 593 32.02 -8.99 2.75
N ASN A 594 32.97 -8.90 1.83
CA ASN A 594 33.14 -9.87 0.75
C ASN A 594 34.59 -10.32 0.70
N ASP A 595 34.82 -11.63 0.83
CA ASP A 595 36.15 -12.21 0.67
C ASP A 595 36.10 -13.62 0.07
N LYS A 596 37.24 -14.08 -0.44
CA LYS A 596 37.42 -15.39 -1.05
C LYS A 596 38.51 -16.18 -0.33
N PHE A 597 38.17 -17.35 0.18
CA PHE A 597 39.05 -18.28 0.88
C PHE A 597 39.24 -19.55 0.04
N GLY A 598 40.22 -19.54 -0.87
CA GLY A 598 40.37 -20.62 -1.86
C GLY A 598 39.17 -20.64 -2.79
N ASP A 599 38.38 -21.72 -2.78
CA ASP A 599 37.16 -21.83 -3.60
C ASP A 599 35.90 -21.29 -2.90
N LEU A 600 35.97 -21.03 -1.58
CA LEU A 600 34.86 -20.47 -0.83
C LEU A 600 34.75 -18.96 -1.07
N LYS A 601 33.60 -18.49 -1.56
CA LYS A 601 33.25 -17.06 -1.58
C LYS A 601 32.29 -16.79 -0.42
N LEU A 602 32.63 -15.81 0.42
CA LEU A 602 31.81 -15.36 1.54
C LEU A 602 31.39 -13.91 1.30
N ASP A 603 30.08 -13.69 1.19
CA ASP A 603 29.46 -12.37 1.09
C ASP A 603 28.50 -12.20 2.28
N VAL A 604 28.70 -11.17 3.09
CA VAL A 604 27.89 -10.83 4.27
C VAL A 604 27.51 -9.36 4.18
N SER A 605 26.25 -9.03 4.39
CA SER A 605 25.78 -7.65 4.47
C SER A 605 24.91 -7.42 5.71
N PHE A 606 25.07 -6.24 6.31
CA PHE A 606 24.28 -5.75 7.41
C PHE A 606 23.72 -4.39 7.04
N THR A 607 22.42 -4.21 7.20
CA THR A 607 21.75 -2.92 6.98
C THR A 607 21.06 -2.48 8.27
N GLY A 608 21.09 -1.18 8.54
CA GLY A 608 20.49 -0.57 9.71
C GLY A 608 19.93 0.81 9.40
N THR A 609 18.81 1.15 10.01
CA THR A 609 18.12 2.42 9.78
C THR A 609 17.51 2.93 11.08
N TYR A 610 17.61 4.24 11.31
CA TYR A 610 16.94 4.96 12.38
C TYR A 610 16.24 6.18 11.77
N ASN A 611 14.96 6.35 12.08
CA ASN A 611 14.17 7.50 11.66
C ASN A 611 13.42 8.10 12.86
N LYS A 612 13.55 9.42 13.04
CA LYS A 612 12.75 10.21 13.97
C LYS A 612 11.73 11.03 13.17
N ASN A 613 10.46 10.85 13.49
CA ASN A 613 9.36 11.64 12.96
C ASN A 613 8.92 12.70 13.98
N GLU A 614 8.64 13.92 13.51
CA GLU A 614 8.26 15.04 14.35
C GLU A 614 7.34 16.00 13.60
N VAL A 615 6.19 16.33 14.20
CA VAL A 615 5.27 17.37 13.75
C VAL A 615 5.83 18.71 14.18
N LEU A 616 6.12 19.59 13.22
CA LEU A 616 6.70 20.89 13.50
C LEU A 616 5.64 21.98 13.64
N GLU A 617 4.55 21.86 12.89
CA GLU A 617 3.51 22.89 12.83
C GLU A 617 2.16 22.27 12.49
N ILE A 618 1.10 22.76 13.15
CA ILE A 618 -0.30 22.51 12.77
C ILE A 618 -1.04 23.84 12.67
N ASN A 619 -1.75 24.05 11.56
CA ASN A 619 -2.45 25.30 11.22
C ASN A 619 -3.88 25.33 11.76
N ASN A 620 -4.06 25.06 13.06
CA ASN A 620 -5.33 25.26 13.77
C ASN A 620 -5.09 25.88 15.16
N ALA A 621 -6.17 26.21 15.88
CA ALA A 621 -6.05 26.85 17.20
C ALA A 621 -5.48 25.90 18.28
N GLU A 622 -5.78 24.60 18.18
CA GLU A 622 -5.39 23.59 19.17
C GLU A 622 -3.95 23.09 18.99
N LYS A 623 -3.28 23.44 17.89
CA LYS A 623 -1.95 22.90 17.50
C LYS A 623 -1.90 21.38 17.50
N ARG A 624 -3.03 20.78 17.11
CA ARG A 624 -3.30 19.36 17.31
C ARG A 624 -4.35 18.85 16.35
N LEU A 625 -4.15 17.63 15.85
CA LEU A 625 -5.15 16.85 15.13
C LEU A 625 -5.45 15.59 15.94
N GLN A 626 -6.71 15.17 15.93
CA GLN A 626 -7.19 14.00 16.65
C GLN A 626 -7.97 13.12 15.68
N ASP A 627 -7.64 11.83 15.66
CA ASP A 627 -8.27 10.83 14.79
C ASP A 627 -8.12 9.43 15.41
N GLY A 628 -8.46 8.38 14.67
CA GLY A 628 -8.34 6.99 15.07
C GLY A 628 -9.62 6.46 15.70
N ASP A 629 -10.13 5.38 15.13
CA ASP A 629 -11.28 4.63 15.65
C ASP A 629 -10.76 3.50 16.54
N GLY A 630 -11.06 3.58 17.84
CA GLY A 630 -10.68 2.58 18.83
C GLY A 630 -11.60 1.36 18.86
N GLY A 631 -12.65 1.30 18.04
CA GLY A 631 -13.69 0.27 18.12
C GLY A 631 -14.77 0.61 19.14
N HIS A 632 -15.94 0.00 18.98
CA HIS A 632 -17.07 0.08 19.93
C HIS A 632 -17.43 1.51 20.38
N GLY A 633 -17.41 2.47 19.45
CA GLY A 633 -17.76 3.87 19.72
C GLY A 633 -16.64 4.73 20.31
N GLN A 634 -15.43 4.20 20.46
CA GLN A 634 -14.26 4.99 20.82
C GLN A 634 -13.68 5.69 19.59
N SER A 635 -13.52 7.01 19.67
CA SER A 635 -12.87 7.81 18.62
C SER A 635 -11.79 8.70 19.21
N GLY A 636 -10.84 9.09 18.36
CA GLY A 636 -9.82 10.06 18.72
C GLY A 636 -8.74 9.48 19.64
N ILE A 637 -8.32 8.24 19.43
CA ILE A 637 -7.25 7.57 20.20
C ILE A 637 -5.84 7.87 19.65
N LEU A 638 -5.75 8.41 18.43
CA LEU A 638 -4.52 8.81 17.76
C LEU A 638 -4.45 10.33 17.66
N TYR A 639 -3.25 10.86 17.88
CA TYR A 639 -2.99 12.29 17.88
C TYR A 639 -1.77 12.65 17.03
N ALA A 640 -1.80 13.87 16.51
CA ALA A 640 -0.63 14.57 16.00
C ALA A 640 -0.61 15.95 16.66
N SER A 641 0.46 16.30 17.36
CA SER A 641 0.63 17.60 18.02
C SER A 641 2.05 18.11 17.77
N GLU A 642 2.23 19.43 17.75
CA GLU A 642 3.56 20.04 17.61
C GLU A 642 4.53 19.45 18.66
N GLY A 643 5.68 18.93 18.20
CA GLY A 643 6.70 18.28 19.01
C GLY A 643 6.56 16.76 19.20
N THR A 644 5.47 16.13 18.75
CA THR A 644 5.31 14.66 18.77
C THR A 644 5.54 14.05 17.40
N ALA A 645 5.70 12.73 17.33
CA ALA A 645 5.56 12.01 16.07
C ALA A 645 4.11 12.06 15.56
N LEU A 646 3.90 11.72 14.29
CA LEU A 646 2.60 11.46 13.71
C LEU A 646 1.97 10.20 14.28
N GLY A 647 0.70 10.30 14.68
CA GLY A 647 -0.10 9.14 15.11
C GLY A 647 0.33 8.56 16.44
N VAL A 648 0.60 9.41 17.45
CA VAL A 648 0.86 8.95 18.81
C VAL A 648 -0.44 8.52 19.48
N PHE A 649 -0.40 7.46 20.27
CA PHE A 649 -1.52 7.11 21.13
C PHE A 649 -1.64 8.13 22.26
N TYR A 650 -2.86 8.60 22.48
CA TYR A 650 -3.20 9.42 23.63
C TYR A 650 -4.18 8.63 24.49
N ALA A 651 -3.68 8.16 25.62
CA ALA A 651 -4.44 7.36 26.57
C ALA A 651 -4.22 7.93 27.98
N ILE A 652 -5.14 7.61 28.87
CA ILE A 652 -4.99 7.89 30.30
C ILE A 652 -3.96 6.91 30.86
N GLU A 653 -2.94 7.42 31.55
CA GLU A 653 -1.97 6.59 32.25
C GLU A 653 -2.66 5.83 33.39
N THR A 654 -2.42 4.52 33.49
CA THR A 654 -2.97 3.66 34.54
C THR A 654 -1.88 3.26 35.54
N ASN A 655 -2.17 3.39 36.83
CA ASN A 655 -1.30 2.95 37.92
C ASN A 655 -1.48 1.46 38.29
N GLY A 656 -2.19 0.70 37.43
CA GLY A 656 -2.54 -0.69 37.68
C GLY A 656 -3.81 -0.86 38.51
N ILE A 657 -4.01 -2.05 39.06
CA ILE A 657 -5.17 -2.39 39.90
C ILE A 657 -4.82 -2.25 41.39
N PHE A 658 -5.80 -1.92 42.22
CA PHE A 658 -5.63 -1.88 43.67
C PHE A 658 -5.35 -3.29 44.23
N GLN A 659 -4.19 -3.43 44.87
CA GLN A 659 -3.72 -4.66 45.49
C GLN A 659 -4.18 -4.83 46.94
N ASN A 660 -4.59 -3.75 47.60
CA ASN A 660 -5.06 -3.78 48.99
C ASN A 660 -5.91 -2.55 49.35
N GLN A 661 -6.65 -2.66 50.46
CA GLN A 661 -7.53 -1.60 50.95
C GLN A 661 -6.81 -0.29 51.23
N THR A 662 -5.55 -0.32 51.65
CA THR A 662 -4.75 0.90 51.89
C THR A 662 -4.59 1.70 50.60
N GLN A 663 -4.38 1.04 49.46
CA GLN A 663 -4.29 1.72 48.16
C GLN A 663 -5.63 2.34 47.74
N VAL A 664 -6.74 1.65 48.02
CA VAL A 664 -8.09 2.18 47.78
C VAL A 664 -8.35 3.42 48.62
N ASP A 665 -8.07 3.35 49.93
CA ASP A 665 -8.32 4.44 50.86
C ASP A 665 -7.41 5.66 50.60
N ALA A 666 -6.22 5.42 50.04
CA ALA A 666 -5.29 6.47 49.64
C ALA A 666 -5.64 7.14 48.30
N TYR A 667 -6.52 6.54 47.48
CA TYR A 667 -6.89 7.08 46.16
C TYR A 667 -8.05 8.09 46.27
N LEU A 668 -7.68 9.31 46.67
CA LEU A 668 -8.59 10.41 46.93
C LEU A 668 -8.59 11.44 45.80
N ASN A 669 -9.72 12.11 45.62
CA ASN A 669 -9.87 13.25 44.73
C ASN A 669 -9.24 14.50 45.35
N VAL A 670 -9.24 15.61 44.60
CA VAL A 670 -8.66 16.88 45.02
C VAL A 670 -9.26 17.47 46.31
N ASP A 671 -10.47 17.05 46.67
CA ASP A 671 -11.21 17.48 47.87
C ASP A 671 -11.06 16.49 49.05
N GLY A 672 -10.24 15.44 48.90
CA GLY A 672 -10.00 14.42 49.91
C GLY A 672 -11.09 13.34 50.01
N GLY A 673 -12.05 13.30 49.09
CA GLY A 673 -13.06 12.24 48.98
C GLY A 673 -12.57 11.06 48.13
N LYS A 674 -13.04 9.84 48.40
CA LYS A 674 -12.70 8.67 47.57
C LYS A 674 -13.21 8.86 46.13
N ILE A 675 -12.34 8.65 45.13
CA ILE A 675 -12.72 8.75 43.70
C ILE A 675 -13.68 7.61 43.31
N GLN A 676 -13.49 6.42 43.89
CA GLN A 676 -14.36 5.26 43.74
C GLN A 676 -14.76 4.75 45.13
N PRO A 677 -15.87 5.24 45.71
CA PRO A 677 -16.29 4.91 47.07
C PRO A 677 -16.55 3.40 47.28
N ASP A 678 -16.98 2.72 46.22
CA ASP A 678 -17.32 1.29 46.20
C ASP A 678 -16.15 0.39 45.77
N ALA A 679 -14.96 0.96 45.53
CA ALA A 679 -13.79 0.16 45.19
C ALA A 679 -13.40 -0.72 46.38
N ASN A 680 -13.14 -1.99 46.10
CA ASN A 680 -12.64 -2.98 47.04
C ASN A 680 -11.35 -3.59 46.49
N GLN A 681 -10.55 -4.18 47.38
CA GLN A 681 -9.41 -4.99 46.96
C GLN A 681 -9.89 -6.15 46.05
N VAL A 682 -9.15 -6.42 44.97
CA VAL A 682 -9.32 -7.65 44.17
C VAL A 682 -8.90 -8.82 45.07
N ILE A 683 -9.86 -9.71 45.41
CA ILE A 683 -9.62 -10.89 46.24
C ILE A 683 -9.00 -11.99 45.40
#